data_AF-A0AAD5WMQ0-F1
#
_entry.id   AF-A0AAD5WMQ0-F1
#
_cell.length_a   1.000
_cell.length_b   1.000
_cell.length_c   1.000
_cell.angle_alpha   90.00
_cell.angle_beta   90.00
_cell.angle_gamma   90.00
#
_symmetry.space_group_name_H-M   'P 1'
#
loop_
_entity.id
_entity.type
_entity.pdbx_description
1 polymer ?
#
loop_
_entity_poly.entity_id
_entity_poly.type
_entity_poly.pdbx_seq_one_letter_code
_entity_poly.pdbx_strand_id
1 'polypeptide(L)'
;MAPSSAYKDKPSPEVLVVNGRWISYAHTAVAYTAFIAALIVGMNLHFHKIVKNQYYGYPDEWFPSVSATIGDRYPERSVFQFFIAITSGPRFALVGLWYLLTAQAGHSVPKYVALMGILRTVTCGGWTYITSTDDHDWHDILMVSYIIATLPWTIGCIYLSPPNARAIKYRKYLACAFFGTLVPLIYYFIQHKVHRVAGAYTTYAFLEWSLILFDIAFDAVTALDYSTFELVVRDVKGVSKGVAASRSTNGKAVENEIAKPSAFVRTQFSVHPAIDFVAEVFHGYVFWSMLTSLGIVIWYFPLWHMGISGYEAFVMSTISPLLMGIKSVRNWTMENLRLVHLLSLVGVAAYLVEKPEARLATVGFGVWMSCLGWTASLSSVSLHDGRLERKVLAWMAGLVMSATAKFAWWTNNPIWPIMNERNGGLNRAGLALAVVSALVFTNQPAPMRGAIGRKGGSSFLAAVGIGGLFFGLHSLLSDTSTMILWTWDGYPLHGPQSVPHGWFTVMAMSVGAVCGTVEPQLMTNWFAYGLGCVGAAILTASSGWMGYGGALVMAWYLMGMAVPMVSNASRNKSVATTFGLGFLIYNLLVLFHVWVVAYAFVPGGTLVREHTDWIMMTLMLCLGLGTWDLTSQDTTTPNRVGTKEIPKTHRKFFRLSLVALNILFLAATYMRVPKSNPVPYHAPEKLITAGIWTIHFSLDNNMWSSEYRMRDLFKELEVDVIGVLESDLQRIIMGNRDTTQFLAEDLGMYVDYGPGPNKHTWGAALLSKFPIVKSTHHLLPSPAGELAPTIHATIDAYGELVDVFVFHSGQEEDEEDRRLQAEFMSKLMGSTDRPAFLLSYLVTKPGEGNYNTYVSEESGMLDVDAKDWDRWCEYILYKNMKRTGYARVSRSSITDTEFQVAKFVVPTTEEEKIEVETASEKRKQRRKVEREMPDGMRWPDMFRGKGRRGHRYHVFPEPRALDSVKRLETDMEWYERCADPALDVVLFAPLGYKRSEEQLRGKAAGCLRYRVIPGDTRGGYEVWETTRQWLARCEALVWPIVMQGLGVEGMNGHGL
;
A
#
# COMPACT_ATOMS: atom_id res chain seq x y z
N MET A 1 25.35 -25.42 82.79
CA MET A 1 25.40 -24.01 82.35
C MET A 1 26.27 -23.90 81.11
N ALA A 2 25.65 -23.70 79.94
CA ALA A 2 26.08 -22.82 78.84
C ALA A 2 24.99 -22.89 77.75
N PRO A 3 24.55 -21.77 77.15
CA PRO A 3 23.22 -21.66 76.57
C PRO A 3 23.18 -21.93 75.05
N SER A 4 22.02 -22.39 74.61
CA SER A 4 21.61 -22.63 73.22
C SER A 4 21.66 -21.37 72.36
N SER A 5 22.47 -21.34 71.29
CA SER A 5 22.32 -20.39 70.19
C SER A 5 21.63 -21.08 69.01
N ALA A 6 20.31 -21.05 68.99
CA ALA A 6 19.52 -21.34 67.81
C ALA A 6 19.67 -20.17 66.82
N TYR A 7 20.60 -20.27 65.86
CA TYR A 7 20.47 -19.54 64.60
C TYR A 7 19.37 -20.24 63.80
N LYS A 8 18.13 -19.78 63.98
CA LYS A 8 17.05 -20.06 63.00
C LYS A 8 17.41 -19.30 61.73
N ASP A 9 18.01 -19.99 60.75
CA ASP A 9 18.05 -19.51 59.38
C ASP A 9 16.60 -19.20 58.96
N LYS A 10 16.33 -17.92 58.68
CA LYS A 10 15.06 -17.54 58.05
C LYS A 10 14.97 -18.30 56.72
N PRO A 11 13.86 -18.97 56.40
CA PRO A 11 13.72 -19.65 55.12
C PRO A 11 13.87 -18.62 54.01
N SER A 12 14.88 -18.79 53.15
CA SER A 12 15.05 -17.97 51.94
C SER A 12 13.76 -18.03 51.11
N PRO A 13 13.23 -16.90 50.63
CA PRO A 13 11.98 -16.89 49.88
C PRO A 13 12.08 -17.74 48.61
N GLU A 14 11.10 -18.62 48.41
CA GLU A 14 10.97 -19.44 47.21
C GLU A 14 10.42 -18.55 46.08
N VAL A 15 11.20 -18.41 45.00
CA VAL A 15 10.90 -17.50 43.88
C VAL A 15 9.94 -18.15 42.89
N LEU A 16 10.08 -19.46 42.68
CA LEU A 16 9.25 -20.25 41.77
C LEU A 16 9.25 -21.72 42.21
N VAL A 17 8.07 -22.33 42.27
CA VAL A 17 7.89 -23.77 42.50
C VAL A 17 7.17 -24.34 41.28
N VAL A 18 7.81 -25.26 40.56
CA VAL A 18 7.22 -25.96 39.41
C VAL A 18 7.25 -27.46 39.65
N ASN A 19 6.10 -28.12 39.53
CA ASN A 19 6.04 -29.57 39.58
C ASN A 19 6.75 -30.18 38.36
N GLY A 20 7.58 -31.21 38.58
CA GLY A 20 8.41 -31.84 37.55
C GLY A 20 7.63 -32.40 36.36
N ARG A 21 6.34 -32.73 36.51
CA ARG A 21 5.46 -33.20 35.42
C ARG A 21 5.38 -32.24 34.23
N TRP A 22 5.52 -30.94 34.48
CA TRP A 22 5.43 -29.92 33.43
C TRP A 22 6.57 -30.01 32.42
N ILE A 23 7.73 -30.52 32.82
CA ILE A 23 8.87 -30.75 31.91
C ILE A 23 8.52 -31.85 30.91
N SER A 24 7.91 -32.95 31.37
CA SER A 24 7.46 -34.03 30.50
C SER A 24 6.34 -33.59 29.56
N TYR A 25 5.38 -32.78 30.04
CA TYR A 25 4.34 -32.22 29.16
C TYR A 25 4.90 -31.23 28.14
N ALA A 26 5.82 -30.36 28.54
CA ALA A 26 6.46 -29.42 27.62
C ALA A 26 7.25 -30.15 26.53
N HIS A 27 8.07 -31.16 26.90
CA HIS A 27 8.76 -32.01 25.93
C HIS A 27 7.78 -32.66 24.95
N THR A 28 6.77 -33.35 25.46
CA THR A 28 5.82 -34.12 24.66
C THR A 28 5.02 -33.24 23.71
N ALA A 29 4.48 -32.11 24.20
CA ALA A 29 3.64 -31.22 23.42
C ALA A 29 4.44 -30.55 22.29
N VAL A 30 5.63 -30.02 22.59
CA VAL A 30 6.46 -29.34 21.59
C VAL A 30 7.02 -30.35 20.58
N ALA A 31 7.46 -31.53 21.02
CA ALA A 31 7.95 -32.57 20.12
C ALA A 31 6.87 -33.02 19.12
N TYR A 32 5.65 -33.34 19.58
CA TYR A 32 4.57 -33.69 18.65
C TYR A 32 4.17 -32.54 17.73
N THR A 33 4.17 -31.30 18.24
CA THR A 33 3.89 -30.12 17.42
C THR A 33 4.90 -29.98 16.29
N ALA A 34 6.18 -30.27 16.53
CA ALA A 34 7.22 -30.21 15.50
C ALA A 34 6.88 -31.11 14.29
N PHE A 35 6.56 -32.39 14.56
CA PHE A 35 6.26 -33.36 13.52
C PHE A 35 4.91 -33.12 12.84
N ILE A 36 3.86 -32.80 13.59
CA ILE A 36 2.51 -32.55 13.05
C ILE A 36 2.49 -31.27 12.21
N ALA A 37 3.12 -30.19 12.69
CA ALA A 37 3.16 -28.93 11.94
C ALA A 37 3.94 -29.07 10.64
N ALA A 38 5.09 -29.77 10.66
CA ALA A 38 5.85 -30.05 9.45
C ALA A 38 5.04 -30.88 8.43
N LEU A 39 4.33 -31.91 8.89
CA LEU A 39 3.45 -32.70 8.03
C LEU A 39 2.31 -31.87 7.42
N ILE A 40 1.61 -31.06 8.21
CA ILE A 40 0.53 -30.20 7.71
C ILE A 40 1.07 -29.22 6.66
N VAL A 41 2.19 -28.57 6.93
CA VAL A 41 2.79 -27.60 6.00
C VAL A 41 3.26 -28.30 4.72
N GLY A 42 3.98 -29.42 4.83
CA GLY A 42 4.46 -30.18 3.69
C GLY A 42 3.33 -30.75 2.82
N MET A 43 2.27 -31.29 3.44
CA MET A 43 1.11 -31.80 2.71
C MET A 43 0.32 -30.70 1.99
N ASN A 44 0.31 -29.46 2.50
CA ASN A 44 -0.38 -28.34 1.84
C ASN A 44 0.44 -27.70 0.71
N LEU A 45 1.76 -27.60 0.85
CA LEU A 45 2.62 -26.87 -0.08
C LEU A 45 3.34 -27.77 -1.09
N HIS A 46 3.76 -28.96 -0.66
CA HIS A 46 4.70 -29.81 -1.41
C HIS A 46 4.25 -31.26 -1.55
N PHE A 47 2.94 -31.56 -1.46
CA PHE A 47 2.37 -32.92 -1.49
C PHE A 47 3.04 -33.88 -2.50
N HIS A 48 2.96 -33.58 -3.80
CA HIS A 48 3.51 -34.45 -4.85
C HIS A 48 5.03 -34.64 -4.79
N LYS A 49 5.75 -33.72 -4.14
CA LYS A 49 7.20 -33.76 -4.01
C LYS A 49 7.63 -34.64 -2.83
N ILE A 50 6.93 -34.57 -1.70
CA ILE A 50 7.30 -35.30 -0.46
C ILE A 50 6.83 -36.76 -0.43
N VAL A 51 5.79 -37.11 -1.21
CA VAL A 51 5.32 -38.50 -1.33
C VAL A 51 6.09 -39.31 -2.37
N LYS A 52 6.95 -38.66 -3.16
CA LYS A 52 7.71 -39.29 -4.23
C LYS A 52 8.94 -40.02 -3.65
N ASN A 53 9.12 -41.29 -4.03
CA ASN A 53 10.35 -42.04 -3.76
C ASN A 53 11.24 -42.11 -5.03
N GLN A 54 12.30 -42.92 -5.00
CA GLN A 54 13.26 -43.05 -6.11
C GLN A 54 12.66 -43.66 -7.40
N TYR A 55 11.57 -44.42 -7.29
CA TYR A 55 10.99 -45.21 -8.39
C TYR A 55 9.52 -44.83 -8.70
N TYR A 56 8.74 -44.48 -7.68
CA TYR A 56 7.30 -44.24 -7.74
C TYR A 56 6.92 -42.90 -7.09
N GLY A 57 5.76 -42.36 -7.45
CA GLY A 57 5.14 -41.19 -6.84
C GLY A 57 3.63 -41.35 -6.86
N TYR A 58 2.90 -40.27 -6.62
CA TYR A 58 1.43 -40.29 -6.70
C TYR A 58 0.97 -40.75 -8.09
N PRO A 59 -0.01 -41.67 -8.22
CA PRO A 59 -0.94 -42.14 -7.17
C PRO A 59 -0.50 -43.36 -6.36
N ASP A 60 0.56 -44.07 -6.78
CA ASP A 60 1.00 -45.31 -6.12
C ASP A 60 1.53 -45.05 -4.70
N GLU A 61 2.23 -43.92 -4.53
CA GLU A 61 2.70 -43.43 -3.23
C GLU A 61 1.97 -42.14 -2.85
N TRP A 62 1.33 -42.15 -1.69
CA TRP A 62 0.41 -41.08 -1.29
C TRP A 62 0.60 -40.58 0.15
N PHE A 63 1.52 -41.19 0.92
CA PHE A 63 1.89 -40.70 2.25
C PHE A 63 3.42 -40.54 2.38
N PRO A 64 3.92 -39.39 2.89
CA PRO A 64 5.35 -39.10 2.93
C PRO A 64 6.05 -39.77 4.14
N SER A 65 7.31 -40.15 3.96
CA SER A 65 8.20 -40.54 5.07
C SER A 65 8.48 -39.35 5.99
N VAL A 66 8.92 -39.65 7.22
CA VAL A 66 9.34 -38.65 8.20
C VAL A 66 10.49 -37.83 7.65
N SER A 67 11.52 -38.48 7.08
CA SER A 67 12.69 -37.80 6.52
C SER A 67 12.34 -36.84 5.38
N ALA A 68 11.47 -37.25 4.45
CA ALA A 68 11.01 -36.37 3.37
C ALA A 68 10.20 -35.16 3.88
N THR A 69 9.43 -35.36 4.95
CA THR A 69 8.58 -34.32 5.55
C THR A 69 9.38 -33.23 6.27
N ILE A 70 10.51 -33.58 6.88
CA ILE A 70 11.27 -32.68 7.75
C ILE A 70 12.59 -32.19 7.16
N GLY A 71 13.09 -32.84 6.10
CA GLY A 71 14.42 -32.57 5.53
C GLY A 71 14.40 -31.85 4.19
N ASP A 72 13.43 -32.15 3.32
CA ASP A 72 13.63 -31.91 1.89
C ASP A 72 13.37 -30.47 1.44
N ARG A 73 12.48 -29.73 2.12
CA ARG A 73 11.86 -28.52 1.56
C ARG A 73 11.60 -27.43 2.59
N TYR A 74 11.73 -26.19 2.13
CA TYR A 74 11.27 -24.99 2.82
C TYR A 74 9.82 -24.69 2.42
N PRO A 75 8.90 -24.34 3.35
CA PRO A 75 9.15 -23.96 4.75
C PRO A 75 9.00 -25.07 5.82
N GLU A 76 8.50 -26.27 5.48
CA GLU A 76 8.21 -27.34 6.45
C GLU A 76 9.44 -27.78 7.27
N ARG A 77 10.62 -27.85 6.64
CA ARG A 77 11.90 -28.09 7.33
C ARG A 77 12.18 -27.08 8.43
N SER A 78 12.03 -25.78 8.12
CA SER A 78 12.29 -24.71 9.09
C SER A 78 11.31 -24.72 10.25
N VAL A 79 10.04 -25.07 9.98
CA VAL A 79 9.02 -25.25 11.03
C VAL A 79 9.40 -26.40 11.97
N PHE A 80 9.81 -27.54 11.43
CA PHE A 80 10.29 -28.68 12.23
C PHE A 80 11.49 -28.30 13.11
N GLN A 81 12.54 -27.73 12.49
CA GLN A 81 13.78 -27.36 13.16
C GLN A 81 13.57 -26.33 14.28
N PHE A 82 12.64 -25.39 14.09
CA PHE A 82 12.28 -24.41 15.11
C PHE A 82 11.67 -25.06 16.35
N PHE A 83 10.68 -25.95 16.18
CA PHE A 83 10.05 -26.62 17.31
C PHE A 83 10.98 -27.65 17.98
N ILE A 84 11.84 -28.33 17.23
CA ILE A 84 12.88 -29.19 17.83
C ILE A 84 13.90 -28.36 18.63
N ALA A 85 14.27 -27.17 18.15
CA ALA A 85 15.13 -26.25 18.93
C ALA A 85 14.50 -25.95 20.31
N ILE A 86 13.20 -25.66 20.35
CA ILE A 86 12.46 -25.41 21.59
C ILE A 86 12.39 -26.67 22.47
N THR A 87 12.26 -27.86 21.85
CA THR A 87 12.19 -29.15 22.55
C THR A 87 13.50 -29.49 23.28
N SER A 88 14.64 -28.97 22.83
CA SER A 88 15.97 -29.27 23.40
C SER A 88 16.04 -29.03 24.92
N GLY A 89 15.56 -27.88 25.40
CA GLY A 89 15.56 -27.52 26.82
C GLY A 89 14.77 -28.51 27.70
N PRO A 90 13.47 -28.72 27.44
CA PRO A 90 12.67 -29.74 28.12
C PRO A 90 13.27 -31.15 28.04
N ARG A 91 13.91 -31.51 26.92
CA ARG A 91 14.51 -32.84 26.73
C ARG A 91 15.71 -33.07 27.63
N PHE A 92 16.65 -32.13 27.71
CA PHE A 92 17.78 -32.22 28.64
C PHE A 92 17.31 -32.20 30.10
N ALA A 93 16.31 -31.37 30.43
CA ALA A 93 15.71 -31.35 31.76
C ALA A 93 15.03 -32.68 32.11
N LEU A 94 14.37 -33.34 31.15
CA LEU A 94 13.78 -34.66 31.32
C LEU A 94 14.85 -35.71 31.66
N VAL A 95 15.97 -35.74 30.93
CA VAL A 95 17.09 -36.66 31.22
C VAL A 95 17.72 -36.37 32.59
N GLY A 96 17.91 -35.09 32.93
CA GLY A 96 18.46 -34.66 34.21
C GLY A 96 17.58 -35.06 35.40
N LEU A 97 16.27 -34.86 35.30
CA LEU A 97 15.33 -35.30 36.33
C LEU A 97 15.30 -36.82 36.48
N TRP A 98 15.45 -37.57 35.39
CA TRP A 98 15.51 -39.03 35.43
C TRP A 98 16.74 -39.50 36.21
N TYR A 99 17.89 -38.87 35.98
CA TYR A 99 19.10 -39.14 36.74
C TYR A 99 18.92 -38.85 38.23
N LEU A 100 18.34 -37.69 38.58
CA LEU A 100 18.11 -37.32 39.98
C LEU A 100 17.15 -38.27 40.69
N LEU A 101 16.16 -38.83 39.98
CA LEU A 101 15.22 -39.82 40.51
C LEU A 101 15.88 -41.15 40.85
N THR A 102 16.89 -41.53 40.08
CA THR A 102 17.46 -42.87 40.11
C THR A 102 18.86 -42.91 40.74
N ALA A 103 19.47 -41.76 41.00
CA ALA A 103 20.79 -41.65 41.59
C ALA A 103 20.85 -42.23 43.01
N GLN A 104 21.73 -43.20 43.22
CA GLN A 104 22.02 -43.82 44.51
C GLN A 104 23.53 -43.90 44.75
N ALA A 105 23.96 -43.70 46.00
CA ALA A 105 25.38 -43.77 46.36
C ALA A 105 25.93 -45.20 46.12
N GLY A 106 27.07 -45.31 45.43
CA GLY A 106 27.71 -46.60 45.12
C GLY A 106 27.25 -47.31 43.84
N HIS A 107 26.19 -46.84 43.16
CA HIS A 107 25.68 -47.46 41.92
C HIS A 107 26.02 -46.63 40.66
N SER A 108 26.59 -47.28 39.64
CA SER A 108 26.98 -46.63 38.36
C SER A 108 25.89 -46.67 37.28
N VAL A 109 24.89 -47.55 37.41
CA VAL A 109 23.82 -47.76 36.41
C VAL A 109 23.04 -46.46 36.10
N PRO A 110 22.59 -45.65 37.09
CA PRO A 110 21.91 -44.38 36.80
C PRO A 110 22.76 -43.39 36.00
N LYS A 111 24.08 -43.35 36.25
CA LYS A 111 25.02 -42.50 35.51
C LYS A 111 25.15 -42.94 34.06
N TYR A 112 25.23 -44.25 33.82
CA TYR A 112 25.28 -44.82 32.48
C TYR A 112 23.99 -44.53 31.69
N VAL A 113 22.82 -44.69 32.31
CA VAL A 113 21.52 -44.39 31.67
C VAL A 113 21.41 -42.90 31.34
N ALA A 114 21.82 -42.02 32.25
CA ALA A 114 21.85 -40.58 32.00
C ALA A 114 22.78 -40.20 30.83
N LEU A 115 23.97 -40.80 30.74
CA LEU A 115 24.90 -40.61 29.63
C LEU A 115 24.26 -41.03 28.29
N MET A 116 23.59 -42.18 28.26
CA MET A 116 22.89 -42.65 27.06
C MET A 116 21.72 -41.74 26.67
N GLY A 117 20.99 -41.18 27.65
CA GLY A 117 19.95 -40.18 27.40
C GLY A 117 20.50 -38.86 26.81
N ILE A 118 21.67 -38.41 27.28
CA ILE A 118 22.37 -37.24 26.71
C ILE A 118 22.83 -37.54 25.29
N LEU A 119 23.48 -38.69 25.06
CA LEU A 119 23.94 -39.12 23.74
C LEU A 119 22.78 -39.20 22.73
N ARG A 120 21.65 -39.80 23.15
CA ARG A 120 20.39 -39.82 22.38
C ARG A 120 19.88 -38.41 22.07
N THR A 121 19.97 -37.48 23.02
CA THR A 121 19.52 -36.10 22.80
C THR A 121 20.40 -35.35 21.80
N VAL A 122 21.73 -35.49 21.91
CA VAL A 122 22.69 -34.82 21.01
C VAL A 122 22.60 -35.38 19.59
N THR A 123 22.55 -36.70 19.44
CA THR A 123 22.39 -37.36 18.13
C THR A 123 21.07 -37.00 17.46
N CYS A 124 20.00 -36.77 18.23
CA CYS A 124 18.74 -36.25 17.70
C CYS A 124 18.86 -34.86 17.08
N GLY A 125 19.53 -33.94 17.78
CA GLY A 125 19.84 -32.62 17.23
C GLY A 125 20.69 -32.75 15.95
N GLY A 126 21.67 -33.65 15.98
CA GLY A 126 22.52 -33.97 14.84
C GLY A 126 21.74 -34.28 13.55
N TRP A 127 20.90 -35.33 13.54
CA TRP A 127 20.14 -35.70 12.34
C TRP A 127 18.99 -34.72 12.02
N THR A 128 18.57 -33.87 12.96
CA THR A 128 17.56 -32.81 12.72
C THR A 128 18.14 -31.62 11.93
N TYR A 129 19.37 -31.20 12.25
CA TYR A 129 19.99 -30.03 11.63
C TYR A 129 20.86 -30.39 10.43
N ILE A 130 21.47 -31.58 10.42
CA ILE A 130 22.11 -32.16 9.24
C ILE A 130 21.06 -33.04 8.57
N THR A 131 20.36 -32.49 7.59
CA THR A 131 19.27 -33.21 6.92
C THR A 131 19.82 -34.18 5.86
N SER A 132 19.03 -35.18 5.48
CA SER A 132 19.36 -36.13 4.42
C SER A 132 19.63 -35.47 3.07
N THR A 133 19.11 -34.26 2.84
CA THR A 133 19.41 -33.45 1.65
C THR A 133 20.73 -32.68 1.73
N ASP A 134 21.20 -32.35 2.93
CA ASP A 134 22.45 -31.60 3.10
C ASP A 134 23.66 -32.55 3.08
N ASP A 135 23.60 -33.64 3.85
CA ASP A 135 24.63 -34.67 3.92
C ASP A 135 24.01 -35.99 4.39
N HIS A 136 23.83 -36.92 3.44
CA HIS A 136 23.14 -38.19 3.67
C HIS A 136 23.91 -39.11 4.63
N ASP A 137 25.25 -39.13 4.56
CA ASP A 137 26.07 -40.06 5.33
C ASP A 137 26.10 -39.66 6.82
N TRP A 138 26.30 -38.38 7.12
CA TRP A 138 26.26 -37.89 8.49
C TRP A 138 24.86 -37.98 9.09
N HIS A 139 23.82 -37.73 8.29
CA HIS A 139 22.43 -37.89 8.73
C HIS A 139 22.14 -39.32 9.21
N ASP A 140 22.51 -40.32 8.41
CA ASP A 140 22.28 -41.74 8.72
C ASP A 140 23.11 -42.19 9.93
N ILE A 141 24.38 -41.80 10.02
CA ILE A 141 25.25 -42.11 11.18
C ILE A 141 24.62 -41.60 12.48
N LEU A 142 24.10 -40.38 12.48
CA LEU A 142 23.49 -39.74 13.65
C LEU A 142 22.13 -40.37 13.99
N MET A 143 21.33 -40.76 12.98
CA MET A 143 20.07 -41.48 13.18
C MET A 143 20.29 -42.89 13.74
N VAL A 144 21.25 -43.65 13.21
CA VAL A 144 21.59 -44.99 13.73
C VAL A 144 22.14 -44.88 15.16
N SER A 145 23.02 -43.90 15.41
CA SER A 145 23.55 -43.63 16.76
C SER A 145 22.42 -43.31 17.75
N TYR A 146 21.39 -42.58 17.32
CA TYR A 146 20.20 -42.30 18.11
C TYR A 146 19.45 -43.58 18.48
N ILE A 147 19.19 -44.46 17.51
CA ILE A 147 18.48 -45.73 17.73
C ILE A 147 19.29 -46.64 18.67
N ILE A 148 20.61 -46.75 18.46
CA ILE A 148 21.49 -47.54 19.32
C ILE A 148 21.48 -46.99 20.76
N ALA A 149 21.55 -45.68 20.95
CA ALA A 149 21.48 -45.04 22.27
C ALA A 149 20.10 -45.16 22.93
N THR A 150 19.04 -45.35 22.14
CA THR A 150 17.67 -45.55 22.63
C THR A 150 17.49 -46.87 23.35
N LEU A 151 18.17 -47.94 22.93
CA LEU A 151 18.09 -49.25 23.58
C LEU A 151 18.54 -49.25 25.07
N PRO A 152 19.77 -48.81 25.43
CA PRO A 152 20.19 -48.74 26.82
C PRO A 152 19.40 -47.68 27.62
N TRP A 153 18.92 -46.61 26.99
CA TRP A 153 18.00 -45.66 27.62
C TRP A 153 16.69 -46.35 28.03
N THR A 154 16.01 -47.01 27.10
CA THR A 154 14.71 -47.66 27.33
C THR A 154 14.81 -48.80 28.36
N ILE A 155 15.81 -49.68 28.23
CA ILE A 155 16.03 -50.78 29.18
C ILE A 155 16.38 -50.21 30.56
N GLY A 156 17.28 -49.22 30.60
CA GLY A 156 17.69 -48.53 31.82
C GLY A 156 16.53 -47.86 32.54
N CYS A 157 15.65 -47.17 31.80
CA CYS A 157 14.46 -46.55 32.37
C CYS A 157 13.47 -47.58 32.92
N ILE A 158 13.29 -48.74 32.28
CA ILE A 158 12.43 -49.81 32.80
C ILE A 158 13.03 -50.44 34.06
N TYR A 159 14.33 -50.71 34.06
CA TYR A 159 15.04 -51.33 35.17
C TYR A 159 15.10 -50.44 36.42
N LEU A 160 15.36 -49.15 36.23
CA LEU A 160 15.46 -48.16 37.31
C LEU A 160 14.11 -47.50 37.67
N SER A 161 13.00 -47.94 37.05
CA SER A 161 11.69 -47.34 37.33
C SER A 161 11.31 -47.50 38.80
N PRO A 162 10.82 -46.43 39.47
CA PRO A 162 10.22 -46.53 40.80
C PRO A 162 9.04 -47.51 40.81
N PRO A 163 8.57 -47.99 41.99
CA PRO A 163 7.48 -48.95 42.12
C PRO A 163 6.10 -48.33 41.78
N ASN A 164 5.93 -47.94 40.51
CA ASN A 164 4.71 -47.39 39.93
C ASN A 164 4.21 -48.35 38.85
N ALA A 165 3.27 -49.22 39.23
CA ALA A 165 2.75 -50.27 38.35
C ALA A 165 2.20 -49.73 37.03
N ARG A 166 1.62 -48.51 37.03
CA ARG A 166 1.06 -47.88 35.83
C ARG A 166 2.15 -47.38 34.88
N ALA A 167 3.18 -46.72 35.40
CA ALA A 167 4.31 -46.24 34.58
C ALA A 167 5.10 -47.41 33.97
N ILE A 168 5.39 -48.45 34.76
CA ILE A 168 6.10 -49.65 34.28
C ILE A 168 5.28 -50.37 33.19
N LYS A 169 3.96 -50.49 33.37
CA LYS A 169 3.07 -51.12 32.37
C LYS A 169 3.13 -50.37 31.04
N TYR A 170 2.98 -49.04 31.05
CA TYR A 170 3.03 -48.25 29.81
C TYR A 170 4.42 -48.27 29.16
N ARG A 171 5.51 -48.16 29.93
CA ARG A 171 6.87 -48.27 29.39
C ARG A 171 7.11 -49.61 28.70
N LYS A 172 6.68 -50.72 29.30
CA LYS A 172 6.80 -52.06 28.68
C LYS A 172 6.02 -52.14 27.38
N TYR A 173 4.78 -51.67 27.34
CA TYR A 173 3.99 -51.68 26.11
C TYR A 173 4.59 -50.80 25.02
N LEU A 174 5.00 -49.58 25.34
CA LEU A 174 5.59 -48.66 24.37
C LEU A 174 6.95 -49.13 23.87
N ALA A 175 7.79 -49.70 24.75
CA ALA A 175 9.05 -50.32 24.35
C ALA A 175 8.82 -51.54 23.44
N CYS A 176 7.87 -52.42 23.78
CA CYS A 176 7.53 -53.56 22.93
C CYS A 176 6.95 -53.11 21.58
N ALA A 177 6.12 -52.06 21.56
CA ALA A 177 5.59 -51.49 20.33
C ALA A 177 6.69 -50.86 19.46
N PHE A 178 7.60 -50.08 20.04
CA PHE A 178 8.72 -49.46 19.35
C PHE A 178 9.63 -50.52 18.71
N PHE A 179 10.18 -51.45 19.51
CA PHE A 179 11.08 -52.48 18.97
C PHE A 179 10.34 -53.52 18.10
N GLY A 180 9.08 -53.80 18.38
CA GLY A 180 8.25 -54.67 17.56
C GLY A 180 7.95 -54.10 16.17
N THR A 181 7.81 -52.77 16.05
CA THR A 181 7.57 -52.07 14.78
C THR A 181 8.80 -52.06 13.87
N LEU A 182 10.01 -52.22 14.42
CA LEU A 182 11.24 -52.32 13.61
C LEU A 182 11.23 -53.51 12.65
N VAL A 183 10.63 -54.65 13.04
CA VAL A 183 10.58 -55.86 12.20
C VAL A 183 9.79 -55.64 10.90
N PRO A 184 8.51 -55.21 10.92
CA PRO A 184 7.79 -54.88 9.70
C PRO A 184 8.39 -53.66 8.99
N LEU A 185 9.00 -52.70 9.70
CA LEU A 185 9.67 -51.56 9.06
C LEU A 185 10.80 -52.03 8.15
N ILE A 186 11.69 -52.91 8.64
CA ILE A 186 12.80 -53.46 7.84
C ILE A 186 12.26 -54.27 6.65
N TYR A 187 11.19 -55.06 6.86
CA TYR A 187 10.55 -55.79 5.77
C TYR A 187 10.08 -54.85 4.65
N TYR A 188 9.29 -53.81 4.98
CA TYR A 188 8.80 -52.84 4.00
C TYR A 188 9.90 -51.92 3.46
N PHE A 189 10.99 -51.71 4.21
CA PHE A 189 12.20 -51.06 3.70
C PHE A 189 12.81 -51.85 2.53
N ILE A 190 12.97 -53.16 2.69
CA ILE A 190 13.46 -54.06 1.64
C ILE A 190 12.47 -54.11 0.46
N GLN A 191 11.16 -54.18 0.73
CA GLN A 191 10.15 -54.21 -0.33
C GLN A 191 10.18 -52.97 -1.23
N HIS A 192 10.36 -51.76 -0.67
CA HIS A 192 10.39 -50.54 -1.49
C HIS A 192 11.79 -50.24 -2.09
N LYS A 193 12.89 -50.53 -1.37
CA LYS A 193 14.26 -50.23 -1.86
C LYS A 193 14.80 -51.29 -2.82
N VAL A 194 14.64 -52.57 -2.47
CA VAL A 194 15.25 -53.70 -3.19
C VAL A 194 14.27 -54.31 -4.17
N HIS A 195 13.07 -54.68 -3.71
CA HIS A 195 12.07 -55.33 -4.56
C HIS A 195 11.23 -54.35 -5.38
N ARG A 196 11.33 -53.03 -5.11
CA ARG A 196 10.68 -51.95 -5.87
C ARG A 196 9.17 -52.19 -6.01
N VAL A 197 8.51 -52.60 -4.94
CA VAL A 197 7.05 -52.82 -4.94
C VAL A 197 6.32 -51.48 -4.78
N ALA A 198 5.39 -51.18 -5.69
CA ALA A 198 4.56 -49.97 -5.62
C ALA A 198 3.69 -49.97 -4.35
N GLY A 199 3.62 -48.84 -3.64
CA GLY A 199 2.86 -48.67 -2.38
C GLY A 199 3.58 -49.17 -1.12
N ALA A 200 4.72 -49.85 -1.28
CA ALA A 200 5.52 -50.32 -0.15
C ALA A 200 6.18 -49.16 0.63
N TYR A 201 6.48 -48.05 -0.04
CA TYR A 201 7.06 -46.87 0.62
C TYR A 201 6.05 -46.16 1.52
N THR A 202 4.79 -46.05 1.10
CA THR A 202 3.69 -45.53 1.93
C THR A 202 3.50 -46.37 3.20
N THR A 203 3.55 -47.70 3.08
CA THR A 203 3.46 -48.60 4.25
C THR A 203 4.67 -48.47 5.17
N TYR A 204 5.88 -48.37 4.59
CA TYR A 204 7.11 -48.06 5.32
C TYR A 204 6.99 -46.73 6.08
N ALA A 205 6.46 -45.68 5.45
CA ALA A 205 6.29 -44.37 6.05
C ALA A 205 5.38 -44.44 7.29
N PHE A 206 4.24 -45.14 7.24
CA PHE A 206 3.38 -45.28 8.43
C PHE A 206 4.08 -45.95 9.61
N LEU A 207 4.95 -46.94 9.35
CA LEU A 207 5.72 -47.61 10.39
C LEU A 207 6.80 -46.69 10.97
N GLU A 208 7.44 -45.87 10.14
CA GLU A 208 8.41 -44.86 10.54
C GLU A 208 7.77 -43.78 11.43
N TRP A 209 6.62 -43.23 11.01
CA TRP A 209 5.82 -42.31 11.82
C TRP A 209 5.39 -42.94 13.16
N SER A 210 5.02 -44.22 13.15
CA SER A 210 4.66 -44.94 14.38
C SER A 210 5.82 -45.03 15.38
N LEU A 211 7.06 -45.24 14.91
CA LEU A 211 8.24 -45.24 15.78
C LEU A 211 8.42 -43.91 16.50
N ILE A 212 8.28 -42.78 15.77
CA ILE A 212 8.37 -41.44 16.37
C ILE A 212 7.29 -41.25 17.45
N LEU A 213 6.06 -41.69 17.19
CA LEU A 213 4.98 -41.61 18.16
C LEU A 213 5.27 -42.42 19.42
N PHE A 214 5.75 -43.66 19.27
CA PHE A 214 6.07 -44.51 20.42
C PHE A 214 7.27 -44.00 21.22
N ASP A 215 8.26 -43.42 20.54
CA ASP A 215 9.47 -42.88 21.17
C ASP A 215 9.15 -41.65 22.04
N ILE A 216 8.40 -40.69 21.50
CA ILE A 216 7.94 -39.51 22.26
C ILE A 216 7.00 -39.93 23.39
N ALA A 217 6.08 -40.88 23.13
CA ALA A 217 5.17 -41.40 24.15
C ALA A 217 5.91 -42.11 25.29
N PHE A 218 7.00 -42.82 25.00
CA PHE A 218 7.81 -43.50 26.03
C PHE A 218 8.37 -42.49 27.04
N ASP A 219 8.95 -41.39 26.53
CA ASP A 219 9.45 -40.31 27.37
C ASP A 219 8.31 -39.56 28.08
N ALA A 220 7.11 -39.46 27.48
CA ALA A 220 5.94 -38.85 28.13
C ALA A 220 5.50 -39.58 29.42
N VAL A 221 5.77 -40.88 29.55
CA VAL A 221 5.44 -41.66 30.75
C VAL A 221 6.16 -41.12 32.00
N THR A 222 7.30 -40.43 31.86
CA THR A 222 7.99 -39.82 33.01
C THR A 222 7.13 -38.78 33.73
N ALA A 223 6.07 -38.25 33.11
CA ALA A 223 5.12 -37.36 33.79
C ALA A 223 4.47 -38.01 35.02
N LEU A 224 4.27 -39.34 35.00
CA LEU A 224 3.73 -40.10 36.14
C LEU A 224 4.73 -40.14 37.30
N ASP A 225 6.02 -40.26 37.00
CA ASP A 225 7.06 -40.35 38.02
C ASP A 225 7.50 -38.97 38.51
N TYR A 226 7.56 -37.96 37.63
CA TYR A 226 7.93 -36.59 38.01
C TYR A 226 6.83 -35.83 38.74
N SER A 227 5.65 -36.43 38.86
CA SER A 227 4.59 -35.91 39.74
C SER A 227 5.06 -35.79 41.19
N THR A 228 6.05 -36.58 41.62
CA THR A 228 6.64 -36.56 42.96
C THR A 228 7.75 -35.53 43.14
N PHE A 229 8.15 -34.81 42.09
CA PHE A 229 9.19 -33.78 42.16
C PHE A 229 8.64 -32.37 42.12
N GLU A 230 9.25 -31.49 42.92
CA GLU A 230 9.10 -30.05 42.82
C GLU A 230 10.46 -29.40 42.58
N LEU A 231 10.56 -28.63 41.51
CA LEU A 231 11.69 -27.76 41.22
C LEU A 231 11.45 -26.43 41.91
N VAL A 232 12.21 -26.20 42.98
CA VAL A 232 12.14 -24.97 43.77
C VAL A 232 13.34 -24.09 43.44
N VAL A 233 13.09 -22.91 42.87
CA VAL A 233 14.12 -21.90 42.67
C VAL A 233 14.16 -21.01 43.91
N ARG A 234 15.27 -21.07 44.66
CA ARG A 234 15.47 -20.30 45.89
C ARG A 234 16.42 -19.14 45.68
N ASP A 235 16.05 -17.97 46.19
CA ASP A 235 16.94 -16.81 46.24
C ASP A 235 17.84 -16.89 47.47
N VAL A 236 18.98 -17.59 47.31
CA VAL A 236 19.92 -17.85 48.41
C VAL A 236 20.60 -16.56 48.91
N LYS A 237 20.67 -15.50 48.09
CA LYS A 237 21.36 -14.24 48.42
C LYS A 237 20.44 -13.02 48.55
N GLY A 238 19.12 -13.18 48.36
CA GLY A 238 18.15 -12.09 48.48
C GLY A 238 18.25 -11.01 47.40
N VAL A 239 18.90 -11.30 46.26
CA VAL A 239 19.16 -10.32 45.18
C VAL A 239 18.00 -10.28 44.19
N SER A 240 17.15 -11.31 44.17
CA SER A 240 16.02 -11.39 43.27
C SER A 240 14.98 -10.33 43.63
N LYS A 241 14.59 -9.55 42.62
CA LYS A 241 13.55 -8.51 42.76
C LYS A 241 12.14 -9.07 42.59
N GLY A 242 11.98 -10.40 42.56
CA GLY A 242 10.77 -11.11 42.18
C GLY A 242 10.11 -11.85 43.34
N VAL A 243 8.92 -11.39 43.72
CA VAL A 243 7.90 -12.10 44.53
C VAL A 243 8.25 -12.34 46.01
N ALA A 244 8.24 -11.25 46.79
CA ALA A 244 7.89 -11.29 48.21
C ALA A 244 6.45 -10.76 48.40
N ALA A 245 5.45 -11.45 47.84
CA ALA A 245 4.05 -11.09 48.08
C ALA A 245 3.11 -12.26 47.77
N SER A 246 2.97 -13.20 48.71
CA SER A 246 1.66 -13.71 49.14
C SER A 246 1.86 -14.78 50.22
N ARG A 247 1.91 -14.33 51.48
CA ARG A 247 1.47 -15.02 52.72
C ARG A 247 2.25 -14.44 53.91
N SER A 248 1.78 -13.30 54.41
CA SER A 248 1.96 -12.94 55.81
C SER A 248 0.95 -11.85 56.15
N THR A 249 -0.09 -12.25 56.87
CA THR A 249 -0.92 -11.38 57.69
C THR A 249 -0.09 -10.77 58.81
N ASN A 250 -0.31 -9.48 59.07
CA ASN A 250 0.11 -8.68 60.23
C ASN A 250 1.60 -8.33 60.36
N GLY A 251 1.91 -7.03 60.28
CA GLY A 251 3.16 -6.48 60.79
C GLY A 251 3.47 -5.10 60.22
N LYS A 252 3.69 -4.14 61.11
CA LYS A 252 3.84 -2.69 60.86
C LYS A 252 5.06 -2.32 59.99
N ALA A 253 4.95 -1.13 59.40
CA ALA A 253 5.94 -0.38 58.64
C ALA A 253 7.32 -0.25 59.32
N VAL A 254 8.38 -0.06 58.51
CA VAL A 254 9.27 1.14 58.50
C VAL A 254 10.30 1.00 57.36
N GLU A 255 10.52 2.13 56.68
CA GLU A 255 11.55 2.57 55.74
C GLU A 255 12.81 1.71 55.45
N ASN A 256 13.20 1.71 54.18
CA ASN A 256 14.41 2.45 53.77
C ASN A 256 14.42 2.71 52.25
N GLU A 257 14.48 4.00 51.91
CA GLU A 257 15.03 4.49 50.65
C GLU A 257 16.50 4.09 50.57
N ILE A 258 16.92 3.45 49.49
CA ILE A 258 18.24 3.60 48.83
C ILE A 258 18.19 2.77 47.53
N ALA A 259 18.67 3.41 46.46
CA ALA A 259 18.83 2.93 45.09
C ALA A 259 17.52 2.69 44.29
N LYS A 260 17.19 3.65 43.42
CA LYS A 260 16.28 3.48 42.27
C LYS A 260 17.11 3.04 41.04
N PRO A 261 17.11 1.75 40.64
CA PRO A 261 17.48 1.38 39.28
C PRO A 261 16.30 1.68 38.34
N SER A 262 16.62 2.07 37.11
CA SER A 262 15.69 2.48 36.06
C SER A 262 14.42 1.63 35.96
N ALA A 263 13.28 2.32 35.81
CA ALA A 263 11.92 1.78 35.82
C ALA A 263 11.57 0.81 34.66
N PHE A 264 12.54 0.39 33.85
CA PHE A 264 12.29 -0.40 32.64
C PHE A 264 12.10 -1.91 32.93
N VAL A 265 12.69 -2.46 34.00
CA VAL A 265 12.84 -3.92 34.15
C VAL A 265 11.84 -4.57 35.15
N ARG A 266 11.00 -3.80 35.85
CA ARG A 266 10.35 -4.28 37.09
C ARG A 266 8.85 -4.59 37.05
N THR A 267 8.29 -5.06 35.93
CA THR A 267 6.84 -5.35 35.87
C THR A 267 6.54 -6.78 35.39
N GLN A 268 5.81 -7.53 36.23
CA GLN A 268 5.14 -8.78 35.87
C GLN A 268 4.33 -8.55 34.58
N PHE A 269 4.69 -9.25 33.50
CA PHE A 269 3.97 -9.21 32.25
C PHE A 269 2.78 -10.17 32.36
N SER A 270 1.57 -9.64 32.54
CA SER A 270 0.36 -10.45 32.39
C SER A 270 -0.07 -10.40 30.93
N VAL A 271 -0.19 -11.56 30.29
CA VAL A 271 -0.48 -11.70 28.85
C VAL A 271 -1.90 -11.25 28.52
N HIS A 272 -2.88 -11.51 29.40
CA HIS A 272 -4.29 -11.18 29.14
C HIS A 272 -4.54 -9.67 29.01
N PRO A 273 -4.11 -8.79 29.94
CA PRO A 273 -4.30 -7.35 29.80
C PRO A 273 -3.59 -6.72 28.60
N ALA A 274 -2.50 -7.33 28.13
CA ALA A 274 -1.79 -6.89 26.93
C ALA A 274 -2.61 -7.19 25.67
N ILE A 275 -3.15 -8.41 25.56
CA ILE A 275 -4.05 -8.82 24.47
C ILE A 275 -5.29 -7.92 24.44
N ASP A 276 -5.90 -7.65 25.60
CA ASP A 276 -7.07 -6.77 25.67
C ASP A 276 -6.75 -5.36 25.17
N PHE A 277 -5.57 -4.82 25.50
CA PHE A 277 -5.16 -3.50 25.04
C PHE A 277 -4.92 -3.49 23.52
N VAL A 278 -4.29 -4.53 22.96
CA VAL A 278 -4.11 -4.66 21.51
C VAL A 278 -5.44 -4.72 20.78
N ALA A 279 -6.43 -5.45 21.31
CA ALA A 279 -7.79 -5.47 20.76
C ALA A 279 -8.45 -4.09 20.80
N GLU A 280 -8.26 -3.31 21.88
CA GLU A 280 -8.76 -1.92 21.95
C GLU A 280 -8.06 -1.00 20.94
N VAL A 281 -6.76 -1.18 20.70
CA VAL A 281 -6.01 -0.43 19.66
C VAL A 281 -6.57 -0.75 18.28
N PHE A 282 -6.83 -2.03 17.99
CA PHE A 282 -7.44 -2.45 16.72
C PHE A 282 -8.86 -1.89 16.56
N HIS A 283 -9.66 -1.84 17.64
CA HIS A 283 -10.97 -1.19 17.61
C HIS A 283 -10.86 0.31 17.29
N GLY A 284 -9.82 0.99 17.82
CA GLY A 284 -9.47 2.36 17.45
C GLY A 284 -9.08 2.49 15.96
N TYR A 285 -8.29 1.57 15.43
CA TYR A 285 -7.95 1.50 14.00
C TYR A 285 -9.20 1.36 13.13
N VAL A 286 -10.18 0.53 13.53
CA VAL A 286 -11.45 0.37 12.82
C VAL A 286 -12.27 1.66 12.82
N PHE A 287 -12.30 2.41 13.93
CA PHE A 287 -12.93 3.73 13.98
C PHE A 287 -12.33 4.70 12.95
N TRP A 288 -11.00 4.83 12.94
CA TRP A 288 -10.31 5.72 12.00
C TRP A 288 -10.48 5.28 10.55
N SER A 289 -10.47 3.97 10.29
CA SER A 289 -10.69 3.42 8.95
C SER A 289 -12.08 3.77 8.40
N MET A 290 -13.13 3.65 9.22
CA MET A 290 -14.47 4.05 8.81
C MET A 290 -14.59 5.58 8.63
N LEU A 291 -14.07 6.37 9.57
CA LEU A 291 -14.14 7.83 9.51
C LEU A 291 -13.43 8.38 8.26
N THR A 292 -12.22 7.89 7.98
CA THR A 292 -11.42 8.31 6.81
C THR A 292 -12.01 7.85 5.48
N SER A 293 -12.79 6.77 5.46
CA SER A 293 -13.47 6.32 4.24
C SER A 293 -14.69 7.15 3.85
N LEU A 294 -15.32 7.84 4.82
CA LEU A 294 -16.59 8.54 4.60
C LEU A 294 -16.48 9.62 3.53
N GLY A 295 -15.40 10.41 3.56
CA GLY A 295 -15.14 11.44 2.55
C GLY A 295 -15.06 10.85 1.15
N ILE A 296 -14.35 9.73 1.00
CA ILE A 296 -14.10 9.07 -0.29
C ILE A 296 -15.40 8.59 -0.94
N VAL A 297 -16.27 7.95 -0.15
CA VAL A 297 -17.55 7.43 -0.66
C VAL A 297 -18.57 8.55 -0.89
N ILE A 298 -18.42 9.72 -0.26
CA ILE A 298 -19.22 10.91 -0.57
C ILE A 298 -18.72 11.54 -1.87
N TRP A 299 -17.40 11.72 -2.02
CA TRP A 299 -16.78 12.41 -3.16
C TRP A 299 -17.12 11.78 -4.52
N TYR A 300 -17.39 10.48 -4.53
CA TYR A 300 -17.89 9.78 -5.71
C TYR A 300 -19.15 10.41 -6.33
N PHE A 301 -20.03 11.09 -5.59
CA PHE A 301 -21.24 11.66 -6.19
C PHE A 301 -21.02 13.02 -6.85
N PRO A 302 -20.42 14.03 -6.18
CA PRO A 302 -20.09 15.30 -6.80
C PRO A 302 -19.23 15.14 -8.05
N LEU A 303 -18.30 14.18 -8.07
CA LEU A 303 -17.42 13.96 -9.24
C LEU A 303 -18.21 13.58 -10.51
N TRP A 304 -19.30 12.80 -10.39
CA TRP A 304 -20.10 12.37 -11.55
C TRP A 304 -21.24 13.35 -11.88
N HIS A 305 -21.65 14.18 -10.93
CA HIS A 305 -22.68 15.21 -11.13
C HIS A 305 -22.09 16.59 -11.46
N MET A 306 -20.77 16.76 -11.37
CA MET A 306 -20.05 18.02 -11.55
C MET A 306 -20.69 19.17 -10.73
N GLY A 307 -21.03 18.89 -9.46
CA GLY A 307 -21.73 19.81 -8.57
C GLY A 307 -22.32 19.15 -7.33
N ILE A 308 -23.10 19.90 -6.55
CA ILE A 308 -23.76 19.39 -5.34
C ILE A 308 -24.88 18.41 -5.72
N SER A 309 -24.74 17.15 -5.32
CA SER A 309 -25.64 16.03 -5.64
C SER A 309 -26.72 15.77 -4.58
N GLY A 310 -26.57 16.32 -3.38
CA GLY A 310 -27.39 16.03 -2.20
C GLY A 310 -26.82 14.92 -1.31
N TYR A 311 -26.00 14.02 -1.85
CA TYR A 311 -25.34 12.96 -1.08
C TYR A 311 -24.28 13.50 -0.11
N GLU A 312 -23.81 14.72 -0.31
CA GLU A 312 -22.87 15.41 0.59
C GLU A 312 -23.43 15.55 2.00
N ALA A 313 -24.77 15.54 2.15
CA ALA A 313 -25.44 15.54 3.45
C ALA A 313 -25.00 14.38 4.36
N PHE A 314 -24.51 13.26 3.80
CA PHE A 314 -23.97 12.14 4.58
C PHE A 314 -22.73 12.50 5.41
N VAL A 315 -22.06 13.63 5.16
CA VAL A 315 -21.00 14.15 6.04
C VAL A 315 -21.52 14.32 7.49
N MET A 316 -22.82 14.60 7.64
CA MET A 316 -23.51 14.74 8.92
C MET A 316 -23.63 13.42 9.69
N SER A 317 -23.22 12.28 9.15
CA SER A 317 -23.25 11.00 9.88
C SER A 317 -22.46 11.04 11.19
N THR A 318 -21.43 11.88 11.27
CA THR A 318 -20.57 12.02 12.45
C THR A 318 -21.24 12.71 13.64
N ILE A 319 -22.33 13.47 13.44
CA ILE A 319 -23.00 14.26 14.50
C ILE A 319 -23.94 13.44 15.40
N SER A 320 -24.02 12.13 15.20
CA SER A 320 -24.84 11.21 15.98
C SER A 320 -24.72 11.33 17.51
N PRO A 321 -23.60 11.79 18.13
CA PRO A 321 -23.55 12.01 19.57
C PRO A 321 -24.57 13.02 20.12
N LEU A 322 -25.10 13.94 19.29
CA LEU A 322 -26.19 14.84 19.69
C LEU A 322 -27.43 14.08 20.18
N LEU A 323 -27.67 12.87 19.66
CA LEU A 323 -28.79 12.02 20.08
C LEU A 323 -28.71 11.63 21.56
N MET A 324 -27.52 11.60 22.16
CA MET A 324 -27.36 11.37 23.60
C MET A 324 -27.92 12.51 24.48
N GLY A 325 -28.32 13.63 23.87
CA GLY A 325 -29.12 14.66 24.52
C GLY A 325 -30.51 14.15 24.90
N ILE A 326 -31.07 13.24 24.11
CA ILE A 326 -32.36 12.59 24.35
C ILE A 326 -32.16 11.49 25.40
N LYS A 327 -32.83 11.61 26.55
CA LYS A 327 -32.66 10.71 27.71
C LYS A 327 -32.87 9.23 27.35
N SER A 328 -33.91 8.93 26.56
CA SER A 328 -34.24 7.55 26.15
C SER A 328 -33.15 6.94 25.27
N VAL A 329 -32.68 7.68 24.25
CA VAL A 329 -31.61 7.22 23.35
C VAL A 329 -30.30 7.05 24.12
N ARG A 330 -29.97 8.00 25.01
CA ARG A 330 -28.80 7.90 25.87
C ARG A 330 -28.82 6.65 26.74
N ASN A 331 -29.94 6.37 27.42
CA ASN A 331 -30.05 5.19 28.27
C ASN A 331 -29.92 3.90 27.44
N TRP A 332 -30.65 3.81 26.33
CA TRP A 332 -30.59 2.66 25.44
C TRP A 332 -29.18 2.41 24.91
N THR A 333 -28.49 3.45 24.43
CA THR A 333 -27.12 3.35 23.90
C THR A 333 -26.14 2.87 24.98
N MET A 334 -26.24 3.42 26.19
CA MET A 334 -25.34 3.10 27.30
C MET A 334 -25.58 1.69 27.86
N GLU A 335 -26.81 1.19 27.80
CA GLU A 335 -27.18 -0.17 28.21
C GLU A 335 -26.81 -1.20 27.13
N ASN A 336 -26.77 -0.81 25.86
CA ASN A 336 -26.55 -1.68 24.71
C ASN A 336 -25.22 -1.40 23.97
N LEU A 337 -24.17 -0.95 24.67
CA LEU A 337 -22.88 -0.57 24.06
C LEU A 337 -22.31 -1.64 23.12
N ARG A 338 -22.40 -2.92 23.51
CA ARG A 338 -21.95 -4.03 22.66
C ARG A 338 -22.67 -4.06 21.32
N LEU A 339 -24.00 -3.96 21.34
CA LEU A 339 -24.79 -3.96 20.11
C LEU A 339 -24.43 -2.77 19.22
N VAL A 340 -24.28 -1.57 19.81
CA VAL A 340 -23.93 -0.34 19.08
C VAL A 340 -22.58 -0.49 18.37
N HIS A 341 -21.56 -1.03 19.05
CA HIS A 341 -20.24 -1.27 18.45
C HIS A 341 -20.21 -2.42 17.44
N LEU A 342 -21.08 -3.43 17.57
CA LEU A 342 -21.20 -4.47 16.55
C LEU A 342 -21.95 -3.95 15.31
N LEU A 343 -22.97 -3.12 15.50
CA LEU A 343 -23.71 -2.48 14.41
C LEU A 343 -22.83 -1.52 13.62
N SER A 344 -21.87 -0.83 14.24
CA SER A 344 -20.96 0.05 13.48
C SER A 344 -20.09 -0.70 12.47
N LEU A 345 -19.79 -1.99 12.71
CA LEU A 345 -18.96 -2.80 11.81
C LEU A 345 -19.56 -3.04 10.43
N VAL A 346 -20.85 -2.73 10.23
CA VAL A 346 -21.44 -2.69 8.89
C VAL A 346 -20.73 -1.70 7.97
N GLY A 347 -20.11 -0.64 8.51
CA GLY A 347 -19.28 0.28 7.74
C GLY A 347 -18.06 -0.39 7.13
N VAL A 348 -17.43 -1.34 7.84
CA VAL A 348 -16.35 -2.18 7.27
C VAL A 348 -16.93 -3.22 6.33
N ALA A 349 -18.09 -3.81 6.65
CA ALA A 349 -18.76 -4.78 5.78
C ALA A 349 -19.36 -4.18 4.49
N ALA A 350 -19.39 -2.85 4.36
CA ALA A 350 -19.96 -2.14 3.21
C ALA A 350 -19.28 -2.48 1.88
N TYR A 351 -18.06 -3.04 1.89
CA TYR A 351 -17.43 -3.60 0.69
C TYR A 351 -18.19 -4.78 0.05
N LEU A 352 -19.16 -5.37 0.76
CA LEU A 352 -20.05 -6.39 0.19
C LEU A 352 -21.22 -5.75 -0.59
N VAL A 353 -21.39 -4.44 -0.50
CA VAL A 353 -22.47 -3.69 -1.16
C VAL A 353 -21.95 -3.15 -2.48
N GLU A 354 -22.48 -3.67 -3.59
CA GLU A 354 -22.01 -3.31 -4.94
C GLU A 354 -22.50 -1.94 -5.41
N LYS A 355 -23.74 -1.56 -5.10
CA LYS A 355 -24.31 -0.29 -5.54
C LYS A 355 -23.71 0.90 -4.77
N PRO A 356 -23.18 1.94 -5.46
CA PRO A 356 -22.59 3.12 -4.82
C PRO A 356 -23.47 3.79 -3.76
N GLU A 357 -24.74 4.03 -4.04
CA GLU A 357 -25.68 4.73 -3.15
C GLU A 357 -25.93 3.94 -1.87
N ALA A 358 -26.14 2.63 -2.02
CA ALA A 358 -26.34 1.72 -0.90
C ALA A 358 -25.06 1.54 -0.08
N ARG A 359 -23.88 1.55 -0.72
CA ARG A 359 -22.58 1.52 -0.05
C ARG A 359 -22.38 2.77 0.80
N LEU A 360 -22.64 3.96 0.25
CA LEU A 360 -22.60 5.22 1.00
C LEU A 360 -23.54 5.19 2.21
N ALA A 361 -24.80 4.77 2.02
CA ALA A 361 -25.76 4.66 3.12
C ALA A 361 -25.27 3.71 4.24
N THR A 362 -24.66 2.59 3.85
CA THR A 362 -24.12 1.60 4.79
C THR A 362 -22.90 2.12 5.55
N VAL A 363 -21.97 2.81 4.85
CA VAL A 363 -20.80 3.46 5.47
C VAL A 363 -21.24 4.60 6.40
N GLY A 364 -22.17 5.44 5.95
CA GLY A 364 -22.75 6.53 6.74
C GLY A 364 -23.38 6.01 8.03
N PHE A 365 -24.19 4.95 7.96
CA PHE A 365 -24.76 4.30 9.15
C PHE A 365 -23.67 3.69 10.05
N GLY A 366 -22.64 3.05 9.49
CA GLY A 366 -21.50 2.54 10.25
C GLY A 366 -20.77 3.64 11.02
N VAL A 367 -20.46 4.77 10.39
CA VAL A 367 -19.83 5.94 11.02
C VAL A 367 -20.75 6.56 12.07
N TRP A 368 -22.05 6.68 11.78
CA TRP A 368 -23.06 7.15 12.74
C TRP A 368 -23.04 6.34 14.02
N MET A 369 -23.11 5.01 13.90
CA MET A 369 -23.08 4.10 15.05
C MET A 369 -21.72 4.13 15.76
N SER A 370 -20.63 4.29 15.02
CA SER A 370 -19.28 4.38 15.56
C SER A 370 -19.08 5.64 16.42
N CYS A 371 -19.45 6.82 15.91
CA CYS A 371 -19.36 8.09 16.66
C CYS A 371 -20.23 8.07 17.92
N LEU A 372 -21.45 7.51 17.83
CA LEU A 372 -22.35 7.32 18.96
C LEU A 372 -21.76 6.35 19.99
N GLY A 373 -21.28 5.19 19.56
CA GLY A 373 -20.73 4.12 20.40
C GLY A 373 -19.45 4.54 21.13
N TRP A 374 -18.52 5.21 20.44
CA TRP A 374 -17.30 5.74 21.05
C TRP A 374 -17.60 6.85 22.07
N THR A 375 -18.48 7.79 21.73
CA THR A 375 -18.89 8.84 22.68
C THR A 375 -19.55 8.24 23.92
N ALA A 376 -20.47 7.29 23.75
CA ALA A 376 -21.12 6.59 24.85
C ALA A 376 -20.12 5.81 25.71
N SER A 377 -19.14 5.16 25.08
CA SER A 377 -18.08 4.43 25.78
C SER A 377 -17.20 5.34 26.62
N LEU A 378 -16.75 6.47 26.07
CA LEU A 378 -15.99 7.49 26.81
C LEU A 378 -16.82 8.09 27.96
N SER A 379 -18.10 8.36 27.72
CA SER A 379 -19.04 8.85 28.73
C SER A 379 -19.25 7.85 29.87
N SER A 380 -19.24 6.54 29.58
CA SER A 380 -19.46 5.47 30.57
C SER A 380 -18.30 5.31 31.55
N VAL A 381 -17.08 5.63 31.11
CA VAL A 381 -15.87 5.51 31.93
C VAL A 381 -15.31 6.85 32.40
N SER A 382 -15.99 7.97 32.13
CA SER A 382 -15.43 9.31 32.36
C SER A 382 -15.11 9.63 33.82
N LEU A 383 -15.77 8.96 34.76
CA LEU A 383 -15.50 9.07 36.20
C LEU A 383 -14.30 8.23 36.67
N HIS A 384 -13.77 7.34 35.81
CA HIS A 384 -12.67 6.43 36.12
C HIS A 384 -11.43 6.82 35.31
N ASP A 385 -10.58 7.68 35.88
CA ASP A 385 -9.43 8.28 35.18
C ASP A 385 -8.54 7.26 34.45
N GLY A 386 -8.23 6.12 35.08
CA GLY A 386 -7.40 5.08 34.44
C GLY A 386 -8.08 4.35 33.27
N ARG A 387 -9.39 4.11 33.34
CA ARG A 387 -10.14 3.45 32.25
C ARG A 387 -10.41 4.40 31.08
N LEU A 388 -10.72 5.67 31.38
CA LEU A 388 -10.86 6.72 30.37
C LEU A 388 -9.55 6.89 29.60
N GLU A 389 -8.45 7.11 30.32
CA GLU A 389 -7.12 7.27 29.72
C GLU A 389 -6.76 6.06 28.84
N ARG A 390 -6.99 4.83 29.32
CA ARG A 390 -6.76 3.61 28.53
C ARG A 390 -7.50 3.64 27.18
N LYS A 391 -8.79 3.99 27.16
CA LYS A 391 -9.58 4.05 25.91
C LYS A 391 -9.11 5.15 24.97
N VAL A 392 -8.75 6.32 25.50
CA VAL A 392 -8.20 7.42 24.70
C VAL A 392 -6.84 7.03 24.10
N LEU A 393 -5.97 6.38 24.88
CA LEU A 393 -4.68 5.88 24.41
C LEU A 393 -4.82 4.82 23.32
N ALA A 394 -5.75 3.88 23.49
CA ALA A 394 -6.04 2.88 22.48
C ALA A 394 -6.55 3.52 21.18
N TRP A 395 -7.44 4.51 21.27
CA TRP A 395 -7.96 5.27 20.13
C TRP A 395 -6.85 6.04 19.38
N MET A 396 -5.93 6.68 20.10
CA MET A 396 -4.78 7.37 19.49
C MET A 396 -3.78 6.39 18.86
N ALA A 397 -3.44 5.29 19.53
CA ALA A 397 -2.62 4.25 18.94
C ALA A 397 -3.30 3.63 17.70
N GLY A 398 -4.63 3.61 17.67
CA GLY A 398 -5.43 3.24 16.49
C GLY A 398 -5.23 4.18 15.30
N LEU A 399 -5.06 5.49 15.52
CA LEU A 399 -4.70 6.44 14.45
C LEU A 399 -3.30 6.15 13.90
N VAL A 400 -2.32 5.96 14.80
CA VAL A 400 -0.94 5.60 14.41
C VAL A 400 -0.92 4.28 13.65
N MET A 401 -1.72 3.30 14.09
CA MET A 401 -1.91 2.03 13.37
C MET A 401 -2.57 2.24 12.01
N SER A 402 -3.55 3.14 11.89
CA SER A 402 -4.18 3.49 10.60
C SER A 402 -3.19 4.10 9.63
N ALA A 403 -2.39 5.08 10.06
CA ALA A 403 -1.35 5.69 9.25
C ALA A 403 -0.26 4.68 8.85
N THR A 404 0.13 3.80 9.78
CA THR A 404 1.10 2.71 9.51
C THR A 404 0.55 1.69 8.53
N ALA A 405 -0.72 1.30 8.66
CA ALA A 405 -1.39 0.39 7.74
C ALA A 405 -1.52 1.02 6.36
N LYS A 406 -1.96 2.27 6.25
CA LYS A 406 -1.99 2.98 4.97
C LYS A 406 -0.60 3.02 4.32
N PHE A 407 0.44 3.37 5.06
CA PHE A 407 1.80 3.33 4.54
C PHE A 407 2.23 1.92 4.07
N ALA A 408 1.88 0.86 4.78
CA ALA A 408 2.19 -0.51 4.36
C ALA A 408 1.40 -0.98 3.12
N TRP A 409 0.25 -0.37 2.83
CA TRP A 409 -0.62 -0.66 1.68
C TRP A 409 -0.68 0.51 0.67
N TRP A 410 0.47 1.14 0.40
CA TRP A 410 0.61 2.24 -0.58
C TRP A 410 -0.46 3.33 -0.44
N THR A 411 -0.60 3.87 0.78
CA THR A 411 -1.54 4.93 1.19
C THR A 411 -3.02 4.55 1.16
N ASN A 412 -3.39 3.34 0.72
CA ASN A 412 -4.76 2.82 0.86
C ASN A 412 -4.92 2.10 2.21
N ASN A 413 -6.07 2.26 2.86
CA ASN A 413 -6.37 1.48 4.05
C ASN A 413 -6.94 0.12 3.64
N PRO A 414 -6.35 -1.01 4.06
CA PRO A 414 -6.74 -2.33 3.56
C PRO A 414 -8.14 -2.77 4.00
N ILE A 415 -8.81 -2.07 4.93
CA ILE A 415 -10.18 -2.38 5.35
C ILE A 415 -11.23 -1.36 4.89
N TRP A 416 -10.86 -0.46 3.96
CA TRP A 416 -11.80 0.51 3.42
C TRP A 416 -12.90 -0.13 2.56
N PRO A 417 -14.10 0.48 2.53
CA PRO A 417 -15.24 -0.04 1.76
C PRO A 417 -15.06 0.05 0.24
N ILE A 418 -14.08 0.83 -0.25
CA ILE A 418 -13.69 0.93 -1.67
C ILE A 418 -12.63 -0.12 -2.08
N MET A 419 -12.18 -0.93 -1.13
CA MET A 419 -11.22 -2.00 -1.34
C MET A 419 -11.95 -3.35 -1.44
N ASN A 420 -11.33 -4.33 -2.09
CA ASN A 420 -11.77 -5.71 -2.20
C ASN A 420 -10.57 -6.62 -2.54
N GLU A 421 -10.78 -7.93 -2.60
CA GLU A 421 -9.70 -8.91 -2.85
C GLU A 421 -8.95 -8.66 -4.18
N ARG A 422 -9.59 -8.04 -5.18
CA ARG A 422 -8.99 -7.78 -6.51
C ARG A 422 -8.11 -6.54 -6.54
N ASN A 423 -8.28 -5.59 -5.63
CA ASN A 423 -7.50 -4.34 -5.57
C ASN A 423 -6.69 -4.20 -4.26
N GLY A 424 -6.42 -5.33 -3.57
CA GLY A 424 -5.52 -5.37 -2.41
C GLY A 424 -6.17 -5.22 -1.03
N GLY A 425 -7.51 -5.28 -0.95
CA GLY A 425 -8.27 -5.20 0.30
C GLY A 425 -8.19 -6.48 1.15
N LEU A 426 -8.16 -6.31 2.47
CA LEU A 426 -8.20 -7.34 3.51
C LEU A 426 -9.48 -7.29 4.36
N ASN A 427 -10.56 -6.75 3.80
CA ASN A 427 -11.82 -6.48 4.52
C ASN A 427 -12.38 -7.68 5.28
N ARG A 428 -12.28 -8.91 4.73
CA ARG A 428 -12.73 -10.14 5.41
C ARG A 428 -11.98 -10.38 6.72
N ALA A 429 -10.65 -10.36 6.66
CA ALA A 429 -9.80 -10.54 7.83
C ALA A 429 -9.94 -9.38 8.81
N GLY A 430 -9.99 -8.15 8.28
CA GLY A 430 -10.25 -6.93 9.04
C GLY A 430 -11.56 -6.98 9.82
N LEU A 431 -12.64 -7.40 9.19
CA LEU A 431 -13.96 -7.55 9.81
C LEU A 431 -13.97 -8.63 10.88
N ALA A 432 -13.34 -9.79 10.65
CA ALA A 432 -13.23 -10.85 11.65
C ALA A 432 -12.49 -10.37 12.90
N LEU A 433 -11.35 -9.69 12.72
CA LEU A 433 -10.60 -9.08 13.82
C LEU A 433 -11.38 -7.94 14.50
N ALA A 434 -12.16 -7.17 13.74
CA ALA A 434 -12.99 -6.08 14.26
C ALA A 434 -14.11 -6.62 15.16
N VAL A 435 -14.75 -7.73 14.79
CA VAL A 435 -15.75 -8.40 15.63
C VAL A 435 -15.14 -8.84 16.96
N VAL A 436 -14.00 -9.55 16.92
CA VAL A 436 -13.29 -9.96 18.14
C VAL A 436 -12.90 -8.75 18.99
N SER A 437 -12.37 -7.71 18.36
CA SER A 437 -11.95 -6.48 19.03
C SER A 437 -13.11 -5.74 19.68
N ALA A 438 -14.26 -5.65 19.03
CA ALA A 438 -15.48 -5.04 19.57
C ALA A 438 -16.03 -5.84 20.77
N LEU A 439 -15.99 -7.18 20.71
CA LEU A 439 -16.39 -8.04 21.84
C LEU A 439 -15.48 -7.82 23.05
N VAL A 440 -14.15 -7.79 22.84
CA VAL A 440 -13.17 -7.53 23.91
C VAL A 440 -13.32 -6.11 24.47
N PHE A 441 -13.44 -5.10 23.61
CA PHE A 441 -13.60 -3.69 23.99
C PHE A 441 -14.82 -3.44 24.89
N THR A 442 -15.88 -4.26 24.70
CA THR A 442 -17.17 -4.15 25.42
C THR A 442 -17.34 -5.16 26.54
N ASN A 443 -16.40 -6.09 26.75
CA ASN A 443 -16.44 -7.09 27.83
C ASN A 443 -16.21 -6.51 29.24
N GLN A 444 -15.80 -5.26 29.37
CA GLN A 444 -15.58 -4.65 30.67
C GLN A 444 -16.91 -4.19 31.29
N PRO A 445 -17.25 -4.60 32.53
CA PRO A 445 -18.50 -4.20 33.17
C PRO A 445 -18.57 -2.68 33.31
N ALA A 446 -19.69 -2.10 32.86
CA ALA A 446 -19.98 -0.70 33.03
C ALA A 446 -19.94 -0.37 34.54
N PRO A 447 -19.14 0.61 34.97
CA PRO A 447 -19.08 0.95 36.38
C PRO A 447 -20.45 1.41 36.90
N MET A 448 -20.78 1.02 38.14
CA MET A 448 -22.03 1.40 38.81
C MET A 448 -22.22 2.92 38.77
N ARG A 449 -23.42 3.38 38.36
CA ARG A 449 -23.79 4.81 38.29
C ARG A 449 -23.81 5.44 39.68
N GLY A 450 -22.65 5.80 40.22
CA GLY A 450 -22.55 6.64 41.40
C GLY A 450 -22.95 8.08 41.05
N ALA A 451 -23.73 8.73 41.92
CA ALA A 451 -24.16 10.12 41.81
C ALA A 451 -23.02 11.12 42.07
N ILE A 452 -21.87 10.95 41.39
CA ILE A 452 -20.77 11.90 41.43
C ILE A 452 -21.00 12.92 40.33
N GLY A 453 -21.19 14.19 40.71
CA GLY A 453 -21.44 15.28 39.76
C GLY A 453 -20.32 15.42 38.74
N ARG A 454 -20.68 15.44 37.45
CA ARG A 454 -19.75 15.76 36.36
C ARG A 454 -19.23 17.19 36.56
N LYS A 455 -17.93 17.33 36.79
CA LYS A 455 -17.21 18.60 36.81
C LYS A 455 -16.44 18.73 35.50
N GLY A 456 -16.66 19.81 34.77
CA GLY A 456 -15.96 20.14 33.53
C GLY A 456 -16.28 21.57 33.12
N GLY A 457 -15.41 22.14 32.30
CA GLY A 457 -15.50 23.50 31.77
C GLY A 457 -16.67 23.70 30.80
N SER A 458 -16.56 24.71 29.94
CA SER A 458 -17.63 25.06 29.01
C SER A 458 -17.83 23.95 27.98
N SER A 459 -19.05 23.38 27.91
CA SER A 459 -19.38 22.35 26.91
C SER A 459 -19.19 22.85 25.48
N PHE A 460 -19.34 24.17 25.25
CA PHE A 460 -19.14 24.81 23.96
C PHE A 460 -17.65 24.95 23.62
N LEU A 461 -16.82 25.48 24.52
CA LEU A 461 -15.37 25.62 24.25
C LEU A 461 -14.71 24.26 24.07
N ALA A 462 -15.11 23.27 24.87
CA ALA A 462 -14.68 21.88 24.68
C ALA A 462 -15.13 21.31 23.32
N ALA A 463 -16.35 21.65 22.84
CA ALA A 463 -16.82 21.23 21.52
C ALA A 463 -15.96 21.82 20.40
N VAL A 464 -15.68 23.11 20.46
CA VAL A 464 -14.82 23.80 19.48
C VAL A 464 -13.42 23.18 19.44
N GLY A 465 -12.83 22.92 20.62
CA GLY A 465 -11.55 22.22 20.73
C GLY A 465 -11.58 20.81 20.13
N ILE A 466 -12.61 20.01 20.42
CA ILE A 466 -12.77 18.66 19.86
C ILE A 466 -12.94 18.71 18.33
N GLY A 467 -13.72 19.66 17.80
CA GLY A 467 -13.89 19.84 16.36
C GLY A 467 -12.56 20.14 15.65
N GLY A 468 -11.78 21.09 16.19
CA GLY A 468 -10.44 21.40 15.69
C GLY A 468 -9.48 20.22 15.79
N LEU A 469 -9.47 19.51 16.92
CA LEU A 469 -8.61 18.34 17.13
C LEU A 469 -8.91 17.22 16.12
N PHE A 470 -10.19 16.81 15.97
CA PHE A 470 -10.55 15.78 14.99
C PHE A 470 -10.22 16.22 13.56
N PHE A 471 -10.43 17.49 13.23
CA PHE A 471 -10.08 18.03 11.92
C PHE A 471 -8.58 17.92 11.69
N GLY A 472 -7.74 18.44 12.59
CA GLY A 472 -6.28 18.40 12.44
C GLY A 472 -5.71 16.98 12.43
N LEU A 473 -6.21 16.07 13.27
CA LEU A 473 -5.80 14.67 13.25
C LEU A 473 -6.16 13.98 11.92
N HIS A 474 -7.33 14.30 11.35
CA HIS A 474 -7.76 13.71 10.09
C HIS A 474 -7.05 14.35 8.89
N SER A 475 -7.06 15.67 8.77
CA SER A 475 -6.53 16.39 7.60
C SER A 475 -5.02 16.24 7.46
N LEU A 476 -4.27 16.19 8.57
CA LEU A 476 -2.80 16.21 8.52
C LEU A 476 -2.15 14.86 8.86
N LEU A 477 -2.76 14.03 9.70
CA LEU A 477 -2.10 12.85 10.30
C LEU A 477 -2.73 11.50 9.95
N SER A 478 -3.78 11.47 9.13
CA SER A 478 -4.40 10.23 8.67
C SER A 478 -3.59 9.50 7.59
N ASP A 479 -2.57 10.15 7.02
CA ASP A 479 -1.54 9.56 6.17
C ASP A 479 -0.20 10.26 6.39
N THR A 480 0.90 9.53 6.28
CA THR A 480 2.24 10.08 6.54
C THR A 480 2.78 10.94 5.40
N SER A 481 2.23 10.79 4.19
CA SER A 481 2.66 11.52 3.01
C SER A 481 1.93 12.86 2.82
N THR A 482 0.77 13.09 3.46
CA THR A 482 -0.01 14.33 3.29
C THR A 482 0.81 15.59 3.49
N MET A 483 1.45 15.76 4.64
CA MET A 483 2.26 16.96 4.90
C MET A 483 3.59 17.00 4.14
N ILE A 484 4.06 15.86 3.60
CA ILE A 484 5.21 15.83 2.70
C ILE A 484 4.83 16.47 1.36
N LEU A 485 3.69 16.07 0.79
CA LEU A 485 3.19 16.63 -0.48
C LEU A 485 2.81 18.12 -0.37
N TRP A 486 2.40 18.62 0.81
CA TRP A 486 2.21 20.07 1.02
C TRP A 486 3.50 20.89 0.82
N THR A 487 4.65 20.25 1.03
CA THR A 487 5.98 20.88 0.99
C THR A 487 6.79 20.45 -0.23
N TRP A 488 6.16 19.77 -1.19
CA TRP A 488 6.79 19.26 -2.39
C TRP A 488 6.99 20.36 -3.45
N ASP A 489 8.21 20.45 -3.99
CA ASP A 489 8.62 21.46 -4.98
C ASP A 489 9.16 20.85 -6.30
N GLY A 490 9.11 19.52 -6.46
CA GLY A 490 9.66 18.84 -7.64
C GLY A 490 11.18 18.56 -7.55
N TYR A 491 11.85 18.55 -8.70
CA TYR A 491 13.26 18.20 -8.88
C TYR A 491 14.13 19.42 -9.22
N PRO A 492 15.40 19.47 -8.74
CA PRO A 492 16.06 18.48 -7.88
C PRO A 492 15.47 18.44 -6.46
N LEU A 493 15.60 17.29 -5.81
CA LEU A 493 14.95 17.03 -4.52
C LEU A 493 15.55 17.91 -3.41
N HIS A 494 14.79 18.91 -2.97
CA HIS A 494 15.16 19.80 -1.86
C HIS A 494 14.43 19.48 -0.55
N GLY A 495 13.51 18.51 -0.56
CA GLY A 495 12.62 18.19 0.56
C GLY A 495 12.54 16.70 0.88
N PRO A 496 11.67 16.34 1.84
CA PRO A 496 11.38 14.95 2.17
C PRO A 496 10.67 14.23 1.01
N GLN A 497 10.63 12.90 1.09
CA GLN A 497 9.97 12.00 0.16
C GLN A 497 9.09 11.06 0.98
N SER A 498 7.94 10.64 0.45
CA SER A 498 7.03 9.73 1.16
C SER A 498 7.74 8.46 1.65
N VAL A 499 8.62 7.89 0.82
CA VAL A 499 9.55 6.82 1.18
C VAL A 499 10.99 7.35 0.99
N PRO A 500 11.87 7.31 2.00
CA PRO A 500 11.67 6.72 3.32
C PRO A 500 11.11 7.69 4.37
N HIS A 501 11.05 9.00 4.11
CA HIS A 501 10.97 10.03 5.16
C HIS A 501 9.65 10.09 5.95
N GLY A 502 8.56 9.45 5.49
CA GLY A 502 7.29 9.36 6.22
C GLY A 502 7.41 8.82 7.65
N TRP A 503 8.50 8.10 7.98
CA TRP A 503 8.76 7.59 9.32
C TRP A 503 8.95 8.71 10.36
N PHE A 504 9.45 9.88 9.97
CA PHE A 504 9.60 11.02 10.87
C PHE A 504 8.23 11.51 11.36
N THR A 505 7.21 11.49 10.50
CA THR A 505 5.82 11.84 10.87
C THR A 505 5.29 10.88 11.95
N VAL A 506 5.44 9.56 11.76
CA VAL A 506 4.97 8.55 12.74
C VAL A 506 5.73 8.62 14.06
N MET A 507 7.04 8.91 14.00
CA MET A 507 7.84 9.14 15.18
C MET A 507 7.35 10.38 15.93
N ALA A 508 7.13 11.52 15.24
CA ALA A 508 6.62 12.74 15.84
C ALA A 508 5.23 12.54 16.48
N MET A 509 4.33 11.81 15.80
CA MET A 509 3.03 11.42 16.34
C MET A 509 3.18 10.61 17.64
N SER A 510 4.10 9.65 17.65
CA SER A 510 4.35 8.77 18.80
C SER A 510 4.97 9.53 19.98
N VAL A 511 5.95 10.40 19.72
CA VAL A 511 6.57 11.26 20.73
C VAL A 511 5.54 12.22 21.32
N GLY A 512 4.75 12.90 20.47
CA GLY A 512 3.65 13.77 20.92
C GLY A 512 2.68 13.03 21.84
N ALA A 513 2.19 11.87 21.41
CA ALA A 513 1.27 11.07 22.20
C ALA A 513 1.86 10.60 23.54
N VAL A 514 3.16 10.28 23.60
CA VAL A 514 3.84 9.96 24.86
C VAL A 514 3.97 11.21 25.75
N CYS A 515 4.38 12.35 25.20
CA CYS A 515 4.46 13.62 25.94
C CYS A 515 3.12 13.99 26.59
N GLY A 516 1.99 13.83 25.87
CA GLY A 516 0.64 14.05 26.40
C GLY A 516 0.25 13.14 27.57
N THR A 517 0.96 12.03 27.79
CA THR A 517 0.72 11.11 28.91
C THR A 517 1.66 11.28 30.09
N VAL A 518 2.91 11.67 29.82
CA VAL A 518 3.96 11.83 30.84
C VAL A 518 3.88 13.23 31.43
N GLU A 519 3.83 14.25 30.58
CA GLU A 519 3.81 15.67 30.93
C GLU A 519 2.60 16.39 30.32
N PRO A 520 1.35 16.03 30.71
CA PRO A 520 0.16 16.66 30.15
C PRO A 520 0.14 18.19 30.37
N GLN A 521 0.69 18.68 31.49
CA GLN A 521 0.78 20.11 31.81
C GLN A 521 1.69 20.88 30.83
N LEU A 522 2.68 20.21 30.24
CA LEU A 522 3.53 20.81 29.22
C LEU A 522 2.75 21.02 27.93
N MET A 523 1.89 20.07 27.55
CA MET A 523 1.10 20.15 26.33
C MET A 523 -0.04 21.17 26.45
N THR A 524 -0.67 21.30 27.62
CA THR A 524 -1.85 22.16 27.83
C THR A 524 -1.54 23.63 28.11
N ASN A 525 -0.27 24.04 28.10
CA ASN A 525 0.11 25.43 28.35
C ASN A 525 0.10 26.27 27.06
N TRP A 526 0.04 27.59 27.23
CA TRP A 526 0.03 28.53 26.10
C TRP A 526 1.35 28.56 25.30
N PHE A 527 2.46 28.11 25.89
CA PHE A 527 3.74 28.01 25.19
C PHE A 527 3.73 26.89 24.15
N ALA A 528 3.26 25.69 24.51
CA ALA A 528 3.11 24.57 23.57
C ALA A 528 2.09 24.89 22.48
N TYR A 529 0.99 25.58 22.81
CA TYR A 529 0.07 26.12 21.81
C TYR A 529 0.77 27.10 20.86
N GLY A 530 1.56 28.04 21.38
CA GLY A 530 2.35 28.97 20.57
C GLY A 530 3.33 28.27 19.63
N LEU A 531 3.99 27.21 20.10
CA LEU A 531 4.87 26.38 19.28
C LEU A 531 4.08 25.65 18.18
N GLY A 532 2.88 25.14 18.49
CA GLY A 532 1.94 24.62 17.51
C GLY A 532 1.57 25.65 16.43
N CYS A 533 1.26 26.90 16.82
CA CYS A 533 0.97 27.99 15.88
C CYS A 533 2.15 28.30 14.96
N VAL A 534 3.37 28.31 15.50
CA VAL A 534 4.59 28.50 14.70
C VAL A 534 4.78 27.32 13.73
N GLY A 535 4.57 26.08 14.18
CA GLY A 535 4.61 24.90 13.32
C GLY A 535 3.61 24.97 12.17
N ALA A 536 2.36 25.36 12.47
CA ALA A 536 1.32 25.60 11.47
C ALA A 536 1.71 26.68 10.45
N ALA A 537 2.25 27.79 10.92
CA ALA A 537 2.69 28.89 10.06
C ALA A 537 3.84 28.46 9.13
N ILE A 538 4.85 27.75 9.67
CA ILE A 538 5.98 27.24 8.88
C ILE A 538 5.50 26.22 7.83
N LEU A 539 4.63 25.27 8.20
CA LEU A 539 4.06 24.30 7.27
C LEU A 539 3.29 24.99 6.13
N THR A 540 2.59 26.07 6.42
CA THR A 540 1.76 26.77 5.43
C THR A 540 2.58 27.67 4.52
N ALA A 541 3.62 28.32 5.04
CA ALA A 541 4.37 29.37 4.33
C ALA A 541 5.69 28.90 3.72
N SER A 542 6.21 27.73 4.10
CA SER A 542 7.51 27.21 3.65
C SER A 542 7.38 25.86 2.96
N SER A 543 8.33 25.55 2.08
CA SER A 543 8.42 24.28 1.37
C SER A 543 9.68 23.50 1.77
N GLY A 544 9.89 22.33 1.17
CA GLY A 544 11.03 21.45 1.44
C GLY A 544 11.17 21.04 2.91
N TRP A 545 12.41 20.88 3.36
CA TRP A 545 12.70 20.45 4.75
C TRP A 545 12.25 21.44 5.83
N MET A 546 12.22 22.75 5.54
CA MET A 546 11.75 23.75 6.52
C MET A 546 10.25 23.60 6.76
N GLY A 547 9.46 23.55 5.69
CA GLY A 547 8.01 23.29 5.78
C GLY A 547 7.72 21.98 6.51
N TYR A 548 8.48 20.92 6.20
CA TYR A 548 8.33 19.64 6.88
C TYR A 548 8.74 19.67 8.36
N GLY A 549 9.71 20.51 8.75
CA GLY A 549 10.00 20.78 10.16
C GLY A 549 8.77 21.33 10.90
N GLY A 550 8.02 22.24 10.27
CA GLY A 550 6.72 22.71 10.76
C GLY A 550 5.67 21.60 10.86
N ALA A 551 5.63 20.70 9.87
CA ALA A 551 4.76 19.52 9.88
C ALA A 551 5.02 18.60 11.09
N LEU A 552 6.29 18.34 11.42
CA LEU A 552 6.66 17.49 12.55
C LEU A 552 6.25 18.12 13.89
N VAL A 553 6.37 19.45 14.02
CA VAL A 553 5.88 20.19 15.20
C VAL A 553 4.36 20.06 15.31
N MET A 554 3.63 20.18 14.21
CA MET A 554 2.18 19.98 14.19
C MET A 554 1.76 18.56 14.58
N ALA A 555 2.43 17.53 14.05
CA ALA A 555 2.18 16.14 14.41
C ALA A 555 2.40 15.88 15.90
N TRP A 556 3.50 16.39 16.45
CA TRP A 556 3.80 16.32 17.88
C TRP A 556 2.73 17.02 18.73
N TYR A 557 2.35 18.25 18.37
CA TYR A 557 1.39 19.06 19.13
C TYR A 557 -0.01 18.44 19.14
N LEU A 558 -0.54 18.08 17.96
CA LEU A 558 -1.88 17.48 17.83
C LEU A 558 -2.00 16.18 18.62
N MET A 559 -1.00 15.29 18.52
CA MET A 559 -1.00 14.03 19.25
C MET A 559 -0.79 14.22 20.76
N GLY A 560 0.00 15.23 21.18
CA GLY A 560 0.18 15.58 22.58
C GLY A 560 -1.09 16.15 23.24
N MET A 561 -1.85 16.96 22.51
CA MET A 561 -3.09 17.57 22.98
C MET A 561 -4.29 16.62 22.98
N ALA A 562 -4.24 15.52 22.24
CA ALA A 562 -5.35 14.59 22.12
C ALA A 562 -5.77 13.97 23.46
N VAL A 563 -4.83 13.55 24.33
CA VAL A 563 -5.18 12.96 25.64
C VAL A 563 -5.89 13.97 26.56
N PRO A 564 -5.31 15.15 26.83
CA PRO A 564 -5.97 16.14 27.69
C PRO A 564 -7.33 16.59 27.16
N MET A 565 -7.44 16.90 25.86
CA MET A 565 -8.67 17.42 25.26
C MET A 565 -9.80 16.39 25.26
N VAL A 566 -9.57 15.17 24.77
CA VAL A 566 -10.61 14.12 24.73
C VAL A 566 -11.01 13.71 26.15
N SER A 567 -10.07 13.66 27.08
CA SER A 567 -10.37 13.35 28.49
C SER A 567 -11.22 14.43 29.14
N ASN A 568 -10.91 15.71 28.92
CA ASN A 568 -11.71 16.84 29.40
C ASN A 568 -13.13 16.83 28.79
N ALA A 569 -13.23 16.67 27.47
CA ALA A 569 -14.50 16.57 26.76
C ALA A 569 -15.40 15.44 27.32
N SER A 570 -14.81 14.29 27.67
CA SER A 570 -15.52 13.14 28.22
C SER A 570 -16.07 13.37 29.64
N ARG A 571 -15.44 14.28 30.41
CA ARG A 571 -15.84 14.65 31.78
C ARG A 571 -16.86 15.78 31.83
N ASN A 572 -17.09 16.47 30.71
CA ASN A 572 -17.97 17.62 30.63
C ASN A 572 -19.43 17.26 31.01
N LYS A 573 -20.17 18.24 31.54
CA LYS A 573 -21.56 18.09 31.99
C LYS A 573 -22.44 17.53 30.86
N SER A 574 -22.35 18.13 29.67
CA SER A 574 -23.07 17.70 28.47
C SER A 574 -22.14 17.05 27.44
N VAL A 575 -21.84 15.77 27.63
CA VAL A 575 -21.06 14.96 26.65
C VAL A 575 -21.71 14.94 25.27
N ALA A 576 -23.05 14.93 25.21
CA ALA A 576 -23.81 14.98 23.96
C ALA A 576 -23.54 16.27 23.18
N THR A 577 -23.59 17.42 23.86
CA THR A 577 -23.27 18.71 23.25
C THR A 577 -21.80 18.77 22.88
N THR A 578 -20.89 18.36 23.77
CA THR A 578 -19.45 18.48 23.52
C THR A 578 -18.99 17.70 22.29
N PHE A 579 -19.31 16.41 22.19
CA PHE A 579 -18.93 15.62 21.01
C PHE A 579 -19.83 15.88 19.81
N GLY A 580 -21.14 16.08 20.03
CA GLY A 580 -22.08 16.31 18.93
C GLY A 580 -21.86 17.64 18.21
N LEU A 581 -21.74 18.74 18.96
CA LEU A 581 -21.35 20.04 18.39
C LEU A 581 -19.90 20.02 17.91
N GLY A 582 -19.00 19.28 18.57
CA GLY A 582 -17.62 19.12 18.11
C GLY A 582 -17.54 18.46 16.74
N PHE A 583 -18.30 17.39 16.49
CA PHE A 583 -18.41 16.78 15.16
C PHE A 583 -19.10 17.68 14.14
N LEU A 584 -20.05 18.53 14.56
CA LEU A 584 -20.63 19.53 13.68
C LEU A 584 -19.58 20.56 13.23
N ILE A 585 -18.78 21.08 14.16
CA ILE A 585 -17.68 22.01 13.86
C ILE A 585 -16.62 21.33 12.98
N TYR A 586 -16.26 20.08 13.30
CA TYR A 586 -15.40 19.27 12.44
C TYR A 586 -15.95 19.16 11.01
N ASN A 587 -17.25 18.89 10.83
CA ASN A 587 -17.87 18.83 9.51
C ASN A 587 -17.82 20.18 8.78
N LEU A 588 -18.04 21.30 9.49
CA LEU A 588 -17.90 22.64 8.92
C LEU A 588 -16.45 22.91 8.45
N LEU A 589 -15.45 22.47 9.22
CA LEU A 589 -14.04 22.57 8.83
C LEU A 589 -13.71 21.65 7.64
N VAL A 590 -14.30 20.44 7.58
CA VAL A 590 -14.17 19.55 6.41
C VAL A 590 -14.77 20.20 5.17
N LEU A 591 -15.96 20.79 5.26
CA LEU A 591 -16.58 21.50 4.14
C LEU A 591 -15.75 22.71 3.72
N PHE A 592 -15.27 23.51 4.68
CA PHE A 592 -14.37 24.63 4.41
C PHE A 592 -13.08 24.16 3.69
N HIS A 593 -12.52 23.03 4.10
CA HIS A 593 -11.37 22.39 3.46
C HIS A 593 -11.63 21.93 2.01
N VAL A 594 -12.89 21.67 1.63
CA VAL A 594 -13.28 21.38 0.25
C VAL A 594 -13.49 22.66 -0.53
N TRP A 595 -14.12 23.68 0.06
CA TRP A 595 -14.48 24.91 -0.63
C TRP A 595 -13.29 25.72 -1.13
N VAL A 596 -12.12 25.62 -0.47
CA VAL A 596 -10.90 26.32 -0.93
C VAL A 596 -10.36 25.82 -2.27
N VAL A 597 -10.78 24.64 -2.74
CA VAL A 597 -10.40 24.06 -4.04
C VAL A 597 -11.61 23.89 -4.97
N ALA A 598 -12.75 23.44 -4.44
CA ALA A 598 -13.98 23.26 -5.20
C ALA A 598 -14.79 24.57 -5.37
N TYR A 599 -14.15 25.73 -5.25
CA TYR A 599 -14.81 27.02 -5.16
C TYR A 599 -15.64 27.37 -6.41
N ALA A 600 -15.27 26.83 -7.57
CA ALA A 600 -16.01 26.98 -8.83
C ALA A 600 -17.34 26.20 -8.84
N PHE A 601 -17.43 25.11 -8.08
CA PHE A 601 -18.57 24.18 -8.09
C PHE A 601 -19.56 24.39 -6.93
N VAL A 602 -19.18 25.20 -5.93
CA VAL A 602 -19.95 25.37 -4.70
C VAL A 602 -20.48 26.80 -4.58
N PRO A 603 -21.79 27.01 -4.36
CA PRO A 603 -22.35 28.33 -4.12
C PRO A 603 -21.64 29.05 -2.96
N GLY A 604 -21.08 30.24 -3.24
CA GLY A 604 -20.31 31.03 -2.27
C GLY A 604 -18.88 30.57 -2.03
N GLY A 605 -18.41 29.52 -2.72
CA GLY A 605 -17.03 29.01 -2.59
C GLY A 605 -15.96 30.04 -3.00
N THR A 606 -16.28 30.93 -3.94
CA THR A 606 -15.39 32.03 -4.36
C THR A 606 -14.95 32.94 -3.22
N LEU A 607 -15.72 33.04 -2.13
CA LEU A 607 -15.37 33.84 -0.94
C LEU A 607 -14.16 33.29 -0.18
N VAL A 608 -13.86 32.00 -0.36
CA VAL A 608 -12.79 31.29 0.34
C VAL A 608 -11.78 30.67 -0.62
N ARG A 609 -11.82 31.07 -1.90
CA ARG A 609 -10.91 30.60 -2.94
C ARG A 609 -9.46 30.70 -2.47
N GLU A 610 -8.72 29.60 -2.58
CA GLU A 610 -7.26 29.53 -2.32
C GLU A 610 -6.81 29.84 -0.88
N HIS A 611 -7.74 29.86 0.09
CA HIS A 611 -7.45 30.25 1.48
C HIS A 611 -7.14 29.07 2.43
N THR A 612 -6.10 28.28 2.10
CA THR A 612 -5.60 27.24 3.04
C THR A 612 -5.04 27.85 4.34
N ASP A 613 -4.52 29.07 4.27
CA ASP A 613 -4.08 29.85 5.42
C ASP A 613 -5.24 30.10 6.40
N TRP A 614 -6.45 30.41 5.92
CA TRP A 614 -7.62 30.60 6.78
C TRP A 614 -8.06 29.31 7.44
N ILE A 615 -7.95 28.16 6.76
CA ILE A 615 -8.23 26.85 7.36
C ILE A 615 -7.25 26.59 8.51
N MET A 616 -5.96 26.81 8.30
CA MET A 616 -4.93 26.61 9.33
C MET A 616 -5.11 27.59 10.50
N MET A 617 -5.43 28.86 10.25
CA MET A 617 -5.77 29.82 11.29
C MET A 617 -7.01 29.38 12.08
N THR A 618 -8.06 28.93 11.41
CA THR A 618 -9.31 28.46 12.06
C THR A 618 -9.06 27.20 12.89
N LEU A 619 -8.26 26.26 12.38
CA LEU A 619 -7.81 25.08 13.13
C LEU A 619 -7.08 25.49 14.41
N MET A 620 -6.09 26.38 14.31
CA MET A 620 -5.33 26.83 15.48
C MET A 620 -6.21 27.61 16.46
N LEU A 621 -7.13 28.47 15.99
CA LEU A 621 -8.11 29.15 16.84
C LEU A 621 -9.00 28.14 17.60
N CYS A 622 -9.46 27.08 16.93
CA CYS A 622 -10.26 26.04 17.58
C CYS A 622 -9.46 25.32 18.68
N LEU A 623 -8.20 24.96 18.40
CA LEU A 623 -7.29 24.35 19.38
C LEU A 623 -6.96 25.31 20.54
N GLY A 624 -6.82 26.60 20.27
CA GLY A 624 -6.59 27.65 21.26
C GLY A 624 -7.79 27.81 22.21
N LEU A 625 -9.02 27.80 21.69
CA LEU A 625 -10.24 27.80 22.50
C LEU A 625 -10.37 26.53 23.35
N GLY A 626 -9.98 25.38 22.82
CA GLY A 626 -9.87 24.13 23.59
C GLY A 626 -8.81 24.19 24.70
N THR A 627 -7.68 24.83 24.44
CA THR A 627 -6.60 25.06 25.42
C THR A 627 -7.03 26.04 26.51
N TRP A 628 -7.81 27.06 26.16
CA TRP A 628 -8.42 27.96 27.13
C TRP A 628 -9.40 27.23 28.05
N ASP A 629 -10.25 26.34 27.51
CA ASP A 629 -11.13 25.53 28.35
C ASP A 629 -10.38 24.64 29.34
N LEU A 630 -9.23 24.08 28.93
CA LEU A 630 -8.38 23.26 29.80
C LEU A 630 -7.73 24.10 30.91
N THR A 631 -7.09 25.22 30.55
CA THR A 631 -6.33 26.06 31.50
C THR A 631 -7.22 26.82 32.49
N SER A 632 -8.43 27.20 32.08
CA SER A 632 -9.41 27.86 32.96
C SER A 632 -9.97 26.95 34.06
N GLN A 633 -9.84 25.63 33.90
CA GLN A 633 -10.28 24.65 34.91
C GLN A 633 -9.19 24.35 35.95
N ASP A 634 -7.91 24.40 35.56
CA ASP A 634 -6.79 24.14 36.46
C ASP A 634 -6.65 25.21 37.56
N THR A 635 -7.11 26.44 37.32
CA THR A 635 -7.09 27.54 38.30
C THR A 635 -8.18 27.45 39.38
N THR A 636 -9.18 26.57 39.23
CA THR A 636 -10.39 26.56 40.08
C THR A 636 -10.53 25.34 41.01
N THR A 637 -9.55 24.42 41.05
CA THR A 637 -9.69 23.16 41.82
C THR A 637 -8.60 22.96 42.89
N PRO A 638 -8.90 23.11 44.19
CA PRO A 638 -8.01 22.68 45.27
C PRO A 638 -8.11 21.17 45.53
N ASN A 639 -6.94 20.54 45.72
CA ASN A 639 -6.65 19.20 46.29
C ASN A 639 -7.64 18.04 46.03
N ARG A 640 -7.22 17.08 45.18
CA ARG A 640 -7.86 15.76 45.05
C ARG A 640 -7.61 14.91 46.31
N VAL A 641 -8.70 14.55 46.99
CA VAL A 641 -8.72 13.48 48.01
C VAL A 641 -8.35 12.15 47.36
N GLY A 642 -7.39 11.44 47.96
CA GLY A 642 -6.76 10.23 47.43
C GLY A 642 -7.75 9.10 47.14
N THR A 643 -7.99 8.84 45.86
CA THR A 643 -8.47 7.55 45.39
C THR A 643 -7.24 6.67 45.12
N LYS A 644 -7.27 5.41 45.58
CA LYS A 644 -6.17 4.45 45.38
C LYS A 644 -5.75 4.43 43.90
N GLU A 645 -4.52 4.82 43.62
CA GLU A 645 -3.95 4.80 42.27
C GLU A 645 -4.02 3.37 41.71
N ILE A 646 -4.82 3.19 40.66
CA ILE A 646 -4.77 1.98 39.84
C ILE A 646 -3.38 1.96 39.18
N PRO A 647 -2.63 0.84 39.23
CA PRO A 647 -1.34 0.74 38.53
C PRO A 647 -1.50 1.10 37.05
N LYS A 648 -0.74 2.09 36.57
CA LYS A 648 -0.79 2.63 35.20
C LYS A 648 -0.17 1.69 34.14
N THR A 649 -0.44 0.39 34.24
CA THR A 649 0.11 -0.65 33.35
C THR A 649 -0.31 -0.43 31.89
N HIS A 650 -1.49 0.13 31.64
CA HIS A 650 -1.97 0.49 30.30
C HIS A 650 -1.05 1.50 29.59
N ARG A 651 -0.44 2.45 30.31
CA ARG A 651 0.54 3.38 29.71
C ARG A 651 1.80 2.64 29.23
N LYS A 652 2.19 1.54 29.89
CA LYS A 652 3.28 0.67 29.42
C LYS A 652 2.89 -0.04 28.13
N PHE A 653 1.70 -0.64 28.08
CA PHE A 653 1.19 -1.29 26.87
C PHE A 653 1.06 -0.30 25.72
N PHE A 654 0.55 0.90 25.96
CA PHE A 654 0.52 1.98 24.97
C PHE A 654 1.90 2.28 24.38
N ARG A 655 2.91 2.51 25.21
CA ARG A 655 4.29 2.74 24.73
C ARG A 655 4.84 1.55 23.94
N LEU A 656 4.60 0.32 24.40
CA LEU A 656 5.01 -0.89 23.68
C LEU A 656 4.31 -1.01 22.33
N SER A 657 3.01 -0.69 22.25
CA SER A 657 2.26 -0.65 20.99
C SER A 657 2.83 0.40 20.05
N LEU A 658 3.15 1.62 20.52
CA LEU A 658 3.79 2.63 19.67
C LEU A 658 5.16 2.18 19.17
N VAL A 659 6.00 1.58 20.02
CA VAL A 659 7.30 1.02 19.60
C VAL A 659 7.09 -0.06 18.55
N ALA A 660 6.16 -0.99 18.76
CA ALA A 660 5.84 -2.03 17.78
C ALA A 660 5.35 -1.45 16.45
N LEU A 661 4.48 -0.43 16.48
CA LEU A 661 3.99 0.26 15.27
C LEU A 661 5.12 0.98 14.53
N ASN A 662 6.06 1.64 15.23
CA ASN A 662 7.23 2.25 14.60
C ASN A 662 8.15 1.20 13.97
N ILE A 663 8.35 0.03 14.63
CA ILE A 663 9.12 -1.08 14.05
C ILE A 663 8.42 -1.62 12.79
N LEU A 664 7.10 -1.81 12.83
CA LEU A 664 6.32 -2.24 11.67
C LEU A 664 6.40 -1.21 10.53
N PHE A 665 6.35 0.09 10.86
CA PHE A 665 6.53 1.16 9.89
C PHE A 665 7.91 1.08 9.23
N LEU A 666 8.98 1.01 10.01
CA LEU A 666 10.35 0.90 9.50
C LEU A 666 10.56 -0.37 8.67
N ALA A 667 9.95 -1.49 9.07
CA ALA A 667 9.96 -2.72 8.28
C ALA A 667 9.24 -2.53 6.94
N ALA A 668 8.07 -1.90 6.93
CA ALA A 668 7.37 -1.54 5.69
C ALA A 668 8.19 -0.57 4.83
N THR A 669 8.87 0.41 5.46
CA THR A 669 9.76 1.35 4.75
C THR A 669 10.87 0.58 4.05
N TYR A 670 11.57 -0.31 4.77
CA TYR A 670 12.63 -1.15 4.19
C TYR A 670 12.14 -1.98 3.00
N MET A 671 10.90 -2.48 3.04
CA MET A 671 10.30 -3.24 1.95
C MET A 671 9.92 -2.36 0.74
N ARG A 672 9.62 -1.08 0.96
CA ARG A 672 9.20 -0.12 -0.08
C ARG A 672 10.34 0.68 -0.69
N VAL A 673 11.52 0.74 -0.07
CA VAL A 673 12.68 1.45 -0.66
C VAL A 673 13.03 0.83 -2.02
N PRO A 674 13.10 1.62 -3.11
CA PRO A 674 13.49 1.13 -4.43
C PRO A 674 14.88 0.47 -4.41
N LYS A 675 15.01 -0.74 -4.97
CA LYS A 675 16.27 -1.51 -4.97
C LYS A 675 17.10 -1.33 -6.24
N SER A 676 16.48 -0.84 -7.31
CA SER A 676 17.10 -0.67 -8.62
C SER A 676 16.54 0.57 -9.30
N ASN A 677 17.33 1.15 -10.19
CA ASN A 677 16.87 2.28 -10.99
C ASN A 677 15.80 1.82 -12.01
N PRO A 678 14.82 2.69 -12.30
CA PRO A 678 13.91 2.52 -13.43
C PRO A 678 14.66 2.23 -14.75
N VAL A 679 14.10 1.34 -15.56
CA VAL A 679 14.63 0.96 -16.88
C VAL A 679 13.52 1.08 -17.92
N PRO A 680 13.74 1.77 -19.06
CA PRO A 680 12.77 1.89 -20.17
C PRO A 680 12.58 0.56 -20.91
N TYR A 681 11.44 0.38 -21.57
CA TYR A 681 11.09 -0.89 -22.24
C TYR A 681 11.90 -1.15 -23.50
N HIS A 682 12.11 -0.11 -24.33
CA HIS A 682 12.67 -0.23 -25.69
C HIS A 682 13.91 0.65 -25.88
N ALA A 683 14.91 0.42 -25.01
CA ALA A 683 16.17 1.16 -25.03
C ALA A 683 16.99 1.04 -26.33
N PRO A 684 17.09 -0.14 -26.99
CA PRO A 684 17.86 -0.29 -28.24
C PRO A 684 17.36 0.62 -29.37
N GLU A 685 16.05 0.84 -29.43
CA GLU A 685 15.37 1.69 -30.41
C GLU A 685 15.36 3.18 -30.03
N LYS A 686 15.90 3.55 -28.86
CA LYS A 686 15.83 4.90 -28.28
C LYS A 686 14.39 5.43 -28.23
N LEU A 687 13.47 4.54 -27.91
CA LEU A 687 12.04 4.78 -27.99
C LEU A 687 11.49 5.24 -26.64
N ILE A 688 10.64 6.26 -26.64
CA ILE A 688 9.81 6.67 -25.52
C ILE A 688 8.36 6.36 -25.87
N THR A 689 7.73 5.50 -25.08
CA THR A 689 6.28 5.36 -25.09
C THR A 689 5.69 6.31 -24.04
N ALA A 690 5.00 7.37 -24.46
CA ALA A 690 4.44 8.38 -23.58
C ALA A 690 2.90 8.36 -23.63
N GLY A 691 2.23 8.47 -22.49
CA GLY A 691 0.76 8.47 -22.42
C GLY A 691 0.18 9.42 -21.38
N ILE A 692 -1.06 9.82 -21.60
CA ILE A 692 -1.83 10.73 -20.74
C ILE A 692 -3.13 10.05 -20.33
N TRP A 693 -3.53 10.23 -19.07
CA TRP A 693 -4.85 9.79 -18.60
C TRP A 693 -5.41 10.68 -17.50
N THR A 694 -6.68 11.09 -17.62
CA THR A 694 -7.46 11.65 -16.51
C THR A 694 -8.12 10.52 -15.70
N ILE A 695 -7.77 10.41 -14.41
CA ILE A 695 -7.97 9.15 -13.66
C ILE A 695 -9.15 9.17 -12.68
N HIS A 696 -10.00 10.20 -12.69
CA HIS A 696 -11.17 10.31 -11.82
C HIS A 696 -10.83 10.03 -10.35
N PHE A 697 -9.76 10.63 -9.86
CA PHE A 697 -9.27 10.48 -8.49
C PHE A 697 -9.07 9.00 -8.04
N SER A 698 -8.76 8.12 -9.00
CA SER A 698 -8.58 6.67 -8.81
C SER A 698 -9.80 5.94 -8.26
N LEU A 699 -11.01 6.37 -8.65
CA LEU A 699 -12.26 5.67 -8.38
C LEU A 699 -12.91 5.25 -9.70
N ASP A 700 -13.23 3.96 -9.81
CA ASP A 700 -13.92 3.42 -10.98
C ASP A 700 -15.42 3.70 -10.97
N ASN A 701 -16.12 3.41 -12.08
CA ASN A 701 -17.57 3.63 -12.22
C ASN A 701 -18.45 2.87 -11.21
N ASN A 702 -17.88 2.02 -10.35
CA ASN A 702 -18.58 1.30 -9.30
C ASN A 702 -18.03 1.65 -7.91
N MET A 703 -17.33 2.80 -7.77
CA MET A 703 -16.74 3.31 -6.54
C MET A 703 -15.68 2.36 -5.95
N TRP A 704 -14.95 1.63 -6.81
CA TRP A 704 -13.78 0.85 -6.39
C TRP A 704 -12.48 1.59 -6.67
N SER A 705 -11.49 1.36 -5.84
CA SER A 705 -10.11 1.78 -6.11
C SER A 705 -9.60 1.16 -7.42
N SER A 706 -9.08 1.97 -8.34
CA SER A 706 -8.75 1.59 -9.72
C SER A 706 -7.25 1.43 -10.02
N GLU A 707 -6.36 1.72 -9.07
CA GLU A 707 -4.92 1.86 -9.28
C GLU A 707 -4.26 0.58 -9.83
N TYR A 708 -4.68 -0.58 -9.34
CA TYR A 708 -4.18 -1.89 -9.80
C TYR A 708 -4.51 -2.15 -11.28
N ARG A 709 -5.70 -1.72 -11.72
CA ARG A 709 -6.12 -1.89 -13.11
C ARG A 709 -5.38 -0.91 -14.03
N MET A 710 -5.13 0.31 -13.55
CA MET A 710 -4.31 1.29 -14.25
C MET A 710 -2.88 0.79 -14.42
N ARG A 711 -2.26 0.30 -13.33
CA ARG A 711 -0.93 -0.34 -13.37
C ARG A 711 -0.86 -1.43 -14.43
N ASP A 712 -1.82 -2.37 -14.42
CA ASP A 712 -1.83 -3.48 -15.37
C ASP A 712 -1.87 -2.98 -16.82
N LEU A 713 -2.66 -1.93 -17.09
CA LEU A 713 -2.74 -1.31 -18.42
C LEU A 713 -1.42 -0.64 -18.82
N PHE A 714 -0.84 0.19 -17.96
CA PHE A 714 0.41 0.89 -18.23
C PHE A 714 1.58 -0.06 -18.47
N LYS A 715 1.65 -1.13 -17.67
CA LYS A 715 2.68 -2.17 -17.81
C LYS A 715 2.55 -2.94 -19.11
N GLU A 716 1.33 -3.32 -19.47
CA GLU A 716 1.08 -4.13 -20.68
C GLU A 716 1.16 -3.32 -21.98
N LEU A 717 0.95 -2.00 -21.91
CA LEU A 717 1.20 -1.07 -23.02
C LEU A 717 2.66 -0.61 -23.10
N GLU A 718 3.51 -1.06 -22.18
CA GLU A 718 4.94 -0.73 -22.14
C GLU A 718 5.21 0.78 -22.10
N VAL A 719 4.45 1.50 -21.27
CA VAL A 719 4.54 2.97 -21.18
C VAL A 719 5.75 3.40 -20.34
N ASP A 720 6.58 4.27 -20.90
CA ASP A 720 7.81 4.79 -20.28
C ASP A 720 7.59 6.12 -19.55
N VAL A 721 6.71 6.99 -20.06
CA VAL A 721 6.38 8.29 -19.45
C VAL A 721 4.87 8.45 -19.37
N ILE A 722 4.35 8.76 -18.19
CA ILE A 722 2.91 8.82 -17.91
C ILE A 722 2.59 10.17 -17.28
N GLY A 723 1.70 10.92 -17.91
CA GLY A 723 0.98 12.01 -17.27
C GLY A 723 -0.35 11.49 -16.72
N VAL A 724 -0.62 11.73 -15.43
CA VAL A 724 -1.93 11.46 -14.84
C VAL A 724 -2.53 12.76 -14.32
N LEU A 725 -3.80 12.99 -14.63
CA LEU A 725 -4.56 14.18 -14.22
C LEU A 725 -5.67 13.79 -13.25
N GLU A 726 -6.17 14.75 -12.49
CA GLU A 726 -7.05 14.51 -11.33
C GLU A 726 -6.38 13.57 -10.30
N SER A 727 -5.11 13.89 -10.02
CA SER A 727 -4.23 13.06 -9.20
C SER A 727 -4.09 13.53 -7.75
N ASP A 728 -4.63 14.70 -7.36
CA ASP A 728 -4.60 15.15 -5.96
C ASP A 728 -5.61 14.35 -5.12
N LEU A 729 -5.09 13.44 -4.31
CA LEU A 729 -5.87 12.60 -3.40
C LEU A 729 -5.57 12.89 -1.91
N GLN A 730 -4.82 13.96 -1.62
CA GLN A 730 -4.28 14.25 -0.28
C GLN A 730 -5.21 15.12 0.58
N ARG A 731 -6.49 15.17 0.22
CA ARG A 731 -7.55 15.85 1.00
C ARG A 731 -8.44 14.84 1.71
N ILE A 732 -9.09 15.28 2.79
CA ILE A 732 -10.01 14.43 3.58
C ILE A 732 -11.06 13.74 2.71
N ILE A 733 -11.62 14.46 1.73
CA ILE A 733 -12.64 13.92 0.81
C ILE A 733 -12.10 12.84 -0.13
N MET A 734 -10.81 12.79 -0.38
CA MET A 734 -10.17 11.73 -1.18
C MET A 734 -9.44 10.70 -0.31
N GLY A 735 -9.57 10.80 1.02
CA GLY A 735 -9.06 9.81 1.97
C GLY A 735 -7.61 10.02 2.39
N ASN A 736 -7.00 11.16 2.07
CA ASN A 736 -5.57 11.45 2.26
C ASN A 736 -4.69 10.32 1.73
N ARG A 737 -4.78 10.02 0.44
CA ARG A 737 -4.03 8.94 -0.21
C ARG A 737 -3.23 9.47 -1.39
N ASP A 738 -2.49 8.59 -2.05
CA ASP A 738 -1.66 8.92 -3.20
C ASP A 738 -1.41 7.68 -4.08
N THR A 739 -2.17 7.60 -5.17
CA THR A 739 -2.06 6.56 -6.19
C THR A 739 -0.70 6.58 -6.90
N THR A 740 -0.09 7.76 -7.04
CA THR A 740 1.14 7.91 -7.82
C THR A 740 2.32 7.23 -7.14
N GLN A 741 2.33 7.15 -5.79
CA GLN A 741 3.30 6.34 -5.04
C GLN A 741 3.21 4.85 -5.40
N PHE A 742 2.00 4.29 -5.45
CA PHE A 742 1.80 2.89 -5.84
C PHE A 742 2.29 2.63 -7.26
N LEU A 743 1.87 3.48 -8.20
CA LEU A 743 2.24 3.34 -9.61
C LEU A 743 3.76 3.46 -9.80
N ALA A 744 4.40 4.43 -9.16
CA ALA A 744 5.85 4.64 -9.26
C ALA A 744 6.65 3.45 -8.70
N GLU A 745 6.26 2.93 -7.54
CA GLU A 745 6.94 1.80 -6.91
C GLU A 745 6.74 0.48 -7.67
N ASP A 746 5.50 0.17 -8.09
CA ASP A 746 5.21 -1.10 -8.77
C ASP A 746 5.72 -1.13 -10.22
N LEU A 747 5.58 -0.02 -10.95
CA LEU A 747 6.06 0.08 -12.34
C LEU A 747 7.57 0.36 -12.44
N GLY A 748 8.22 0.71 -11.32
CA GLY A 748 9.61 1.12 -11.26
C GLY A 748 9.84 2.38 -12.09
N MET A 749 9.34 3.51 -11.59
CA MET A 749 9.40 4.82 -12.24
C MET A 749 9.80 5.91 -11.22
N TYR A 750 10.47 6.95 -11.70
CA TYR A 750 10.56 8.24 -11.00
C TYR A 750 9.19 8.90 -11.02
N VAL A 751 8.92 9.71 -9.99
CA VAL A 751 7.64 10.43 -9.87
C VAL A 751 7.89 11.87 -9.49
N ASP A 752 7.19 12.77 -10.16
CA ASP A 752 6.87 14.11 -9.69
C ASP A 752 5.36 14.17 -9.40
N TYR A 753 5.03 14.43 -8.14
CA TYR A 753 3.66 14.50 -7.64
C TYR A 753 2.86 15.71 -8.15
N GLY A 754 3.54 16.69 -8.75
CA GLY A 754 2.98 17.97 -9.15
C GLY A 754 2.72 18.92 -7.98
N PRO A 755 1.96 20.00 -8.20
CA PRO A 755 1.62 20.96 -7.16
C PRO A 755 0.96 20.25 -5.96
N GLY A 756 1.44 20.55 -4.75
CA GLY A 756 0.85 20.02 -3.53
C GLY A 756 -0.62 20.44 -3.33
N PRO A 757 -1.39 19.76 -2.46
CA PRO A 757 -2.80 20.07 -2.20
C PRO A 757 -3.01 21.49 -1.61
N ASN A 758 -1.98 22.12 -1.06
CA ASN A 758 -2.02 23.53 -0.64
C ASN A 758 -1.94 24.53 -1.82
N LYS A 759 -1.87 24.05 -3.07
CA LYS A 759 -1.89 24.86 -4.31
C LYS A 759 -3.24 24.86 -5.02
N HIS A 760 -4.26 24.24 -4.41
CA HIS A 760 -5.68 24.37 -4.82
C HIS A 760 -5.99 23.94 -6.26
N THR A 761 -5.30 22.92 -6.76
CA THR A 761 -5.60 22.30 -8.06
C THR A 761 -6.20 20.90 -7.86
N TRP A 762 -6.78 20.31 -8.90
CA TRP A 762 -7.18 18.89 -8.89
C TRP A 762 -6.01 17.91 -9.11
N GLY A 763 -4.80 18.43 -9.32
CA GLY A 763 -3.58 17.65 -9.44
C GLY A 763 -3.26 17.22 -10.86
N ALA A 764 -1.97 17.23 -11.15
CA ALA A 764 -1.33 16.61 -12.30
C ALA A 764 -0.05 15.96 -11.78
N ALA A 765 0.28 14.75 -12.23
CA ALA A 765 1.52 14.08 -11.84
C ALA A 765 2.22 13.48 -13.06
N LEU A 766 3.55 13.40 -12.97
CA LEU A 766 4.43 12.83 -13.99
C LEU A 766 5.13 11.60 -13.42
N LEU A 767 5.00 10.47 -14.10
CA LEU A 767 5.79 9.27 -13.84
C LEU A 767 6.71 9.00 -15.04
N SER A 768 7.97 8.67 -14.78
CA SER A 768 8.96 8.47 -15.83
C SER A 768 9.91 7.32 -15.53
N LYS A 769 10.15 6.44 -16.51
CA LYS A 769 11.24 5.45 -16.47
C LYS A 769 12.62 6.08 -16.68
N PHE A 770 12.65 7.32 -17.14
CA PHE A 770 13.86 8.14 -17.30
C PHE A 770 14.05 9.05 -16.08
N PRO A 771 15.30 9.27 -15.61
CA PRO A 771 15.57 10.19 -14.52
C PRO A 771 15.01 11.59 -14.78
N ILE A 772 14.25 12.13 -13.81
CA ILE A 772 13.79 13.53 -13.84
C ILE A 772 14.93 14.39 -13.31
N VAL A 773 15.53 15.19 -14.19
CA VAL A 773 16.68 16.05 -13.87
C VAL A 773 16.23 17.32 -13.17
N LYS A 774 15.14 17.91 -13.67
CA LYS A 774 14.56 19.14 -13.17
C LYS A 774 13.06 19.11 -13.38
N SER A 775 12.30 19.70 -12.47
CA SER A 775 10.89 19.99 -12.71
C SER A 775 10.46 21.28 -12.03
N THR A 776 9.49 21.95 -12.65
CA THR A 776 8.90 23.19 -12.15
C THR A 776 7.39 23.10 -12.30
N HIS A 777 6.67 23.60 -11.30
CA HIS A 777 5.22 23.62 -11.28
C HIS A 777 4.71 25.03 -11.54
N HIS A 778 3.80 25.17 -12.49
CA HIS A 778 3.17 26.42 -12.87
C HIS A 778 1.69 26.34 -12.53
N LEU A 779 1.18 27.37 -11.86
CA LEU A 779 -0.25 27.60 -11.67
C LEU A 779 -0.66 28.66 -12.68
N LEU A 780 -1.49 28.28 -13.65
CA LEU A 780 -1.80 29.14 -14.78
C LEU A 780 -2.88 30.17 -14.41
N PRO A 781 -2.97 31.29 -15.17
CA PRO A 781 -3.97 32.32 -14.92
C PRO A 781 -5.39 31.76 -14.93
N SER A 782 -6.18 32.15 -13.93
CA SER A 782 -7.58 31.74 -13.79
C SER A 782 -8.36 32.86 -13.08
N PRO A 783 -8.83 33.90 -13.81
CA PRO A 783 -9.57 35.00 -13.20
C PRO A 783 -10.95 34.59 -12.65
N ALA A 784 -11.62 33.61 -13.26
CA ALA A 784 -12.99 33.23 -12.89
C ALA A 784 -13.10 31.78 -12.42
N GLY A 785 -12.44 30.86 -13.10
CA GLY A 785 -12.64 29.41 -13.01
C GLY A 785 -11.60 28.67 -12.18
N GLU A 786 -11.31 27.45 -12.63
CA GLU A 786 -10.37 26.54 -11.97
C GLU A 786 -8.90 26.90 -12.22
N LEU A 787 -8.09 26.81 -11.15
CA LEU A 787 -6.64 26.86 -11.22
C LEU A 787 -6.07 25.64 -11.95
N ALA A 788 -5.55 25.88 -13.15
CA ALA A 788 -4.95 24.86 -14.00
C ALA A 788 -3.47 24.60 -13.65
N PRO A 789 -3.08 23.36 -13.27
CA PRO A 789 -1.69 22.99 -13.02
C PRO A 789 -0.93 22.57 -14.29
N THR A 790 0.33 23.01 -14.39
CA THR A 790 1.30 22.48 -15.36
C THR A 790 2.59 22.02 -14.68
N ILE A 791 3.04 20.82 -14.98
CA ILE A 791 4.42 20.37 -14.72
C ILE A 791 5.23 20.61 -15.98
N HIS A 792 6.33 21.35 -15.87
CA HIS A 792 7.40 21.39 -16.86
C HIS A 792 8.62 20.68 -16.29
N ALA A 793 8.92 19.49 -16.80
CA ALA A 793 10.02 18.65 -16.36
C ALA A 793 11.02 18.39 -17.50
N THR A 794 12.29 18.19 -17.15
CA THR A 794 13.33 17.74 -18.07
C THR A 794 13.77 16.35 -17.63
N ILE A 795 13.69 15.38 -18.55
CA ILE A 795 14.16 14.00 -18.34
C ILE A 795 15.45 13.74 -19.12
N ASP A 796 16.31 12.88 -18.59
CA ASP A 796 17.47 12.35 -19.32
C ASP A 796 17.07 11.05 -20.04
N ALA A 797 16.76 11.16 -21.33
CA ALA A 797 16.37 10.03 -22.17
C ALA A 797 17.48 9.69 -23.15
N TYR A 798 18.15 8.57 -22.92
CA TYR A 798 19.22 8.06 -23.79
C TYR A 798 20.42 9.00 -23.95
N GLY A 799 20.70 9.83 -22.93
CA GLY A 799 21.77 10.82 -22.95
C GLY A 799 21.39 12.16 -23.57
N GLU A 800 20.14 12.34 -24.00
CA GLU A 800 19.57 13.59 -24.51
C GLU A 800 18.55 14.14 -23.50
N LEU A 801 18.57 15.45 -23.28
CA LEU A 801 17.59 16.12 -22.42
C LEU A 801 16.29 16.35 -23.18
N VAL A 802 15.20 15.78 -22.67
CA VAL A 802 13.86 15.90 -23.27
C VAL A 802 12.94 16.63 -22.30
N ASP A 803 12.26 17.66 -22.79
CA ASP A 803 11.30 18.42 -21.98
C ASP A 803 9.89 17.80 -22.07
N VAL A 804 9.27 17.57 -20.91
CA VAL A 804 7.95 16.98 -20.76
C VAL A 804 7.03 17.98 -20.08
N PHE A 805 5.90 18.25 -20.71
CA PHE A 805 4.85 19.08 -20.16
C PHE A 805 3.66 18.21 -19.78
N VAL A 806 3.18 18.28 -18.53
CA VAL A 806 1.92 17.64 -18.11
C VAL A 806 0.97 18.76 -17.70
N PHE A 807 -0.19 18.86 -18.36
CA PHE A 807 -1.07 20.02 -18.22
C PHE A 807 -2.55 19.60 -18.09
N HIS A 808 -3.21 20.13 -17.06
CA HIS A 808 -4.66 20.01 -16.88
C HIS A 808 -5.31 21.38 -17.08
N SER A 809 -5.98 21.58 -18.22
CA SER A 809 -6.69 22.83 -18.54
C SER A 809 -7.89 23.03 -17.64
N GLY A 810 -8.28 24.30 -17.44
CA GLY A 810 -9.53 24.67 -16.80
C GLY A 810 -10.76 24.22 -17.58
N GLN A 811 -11.91 24.33 -16.92
CA GLN A 811 -13.19 23.79 -17.39
C GLN A 811 -13.74 24.48 -18.66
N GLU A 812 -14.75 23.86 -19.27
CA GLU A 812 -15.36 24.37 -20.51
C GLU A 812 -16.06 25.72 -20.29
N GLU A 813 -16.68 25.90 -19.14
CA GLU A 813 -17.54 27.03 -18.79
C GLU A 813 -16.79 28.37 -18.74
N ASP A 814 -15.48 28.35 -18.48
CA ASP A 814 -14.65 29.54 -18.31
C ASP A 814 -13.75 29.76 -19.55
N GLU A 815 -14.35 30.28 -20.63
CA GLU A 815 -13.64 30.50 -21.91
C GLU A 815 -12.39 31.40 -21.80
N GLU A 816 -12.47 32.46 -20.99
CA GLU A 816 -11.36 33.40 -20.81
C GLU A 816 -10.18 32.78 -20.06
N ASP A 817 -10.47 31.97 -19.04
CA ASP A 817 -9.46 31.21 -18.31
C ASP A 817 -8.73 30.27 -19.28
N ARG A 818 -9.46 29.52 -20.11
CA ARG A 818 -8.86 28.63 -21.12
C ARG A 818 -8.04 29.38 -22.17
N ARG A 819 -8.46 30.57 -22.59
CA ARG A 819 -7.69 31.42 -23.52
C ARG A 819 -6.36 31.84 -22.90
N LEU A 820 -6.38 32.36 -21.68
CA LEU A 820 -5.17 32.79 -20.96
C LEU A 820 -4.23 31.63 -20.67
N GLN A 821 -4.79 30.46 -20.32
CA GLN A 821 -4.03 29.24 -20.10
C GLN A 821 -3.36 28.74 -21.40
N ALA A 822 -4.07 28.77 -22.53
CA ALA A 822 -3.53 28.40 -23.83
C ALA A 822 -2.37 29.33 -24.26
N GLU A 823 -2.52 30.64 -24.07
CA GLU A 823 -1.47 31.62 -24.37
C GLU A 823 -0.23 31.41 -23.49
N PHE A 824 -0.42 31.11 -22.21
CA PHE A 824 0.69 30.81 -21.30
C PHE A 824 1.41 29.53 -21.72
N MET A 825 0.66 28.46 -22.04
CA MET A 825 1.23 27.20 -22.48
C MET A 825 1.96 27.31 -23.82
N SER A 826 1.43 28.08 -24.78
CA SER A 826 2.09 28.36 -26.06
C SER A 826 3.50 28.92 -25.83
N LYS A 827 3.60 29.98 -25.01
CA LYS A 827 4.87 30.62 -24.65
C LYS A 827 5.79 29.69 -23.87
N LEU A 828 5.25 28.93 -22.91
CA LEU A 828 6.04 28.01 -22.10
C LEU A 828 6.65 26.89 -22.95
N MET A 829 5.85 26.28 -23.83
CA MET A 829 6.35 25.26 -24.77
C MET A 829 7.34 25.87 -25.76
N GLY A 830 7.07 27.08 -26.27
CA GLY A 830 7.96 27.84 -27.15
C GLY A 830 9.30 28.24 -26.52
N SER A 831 9.41 28.23 -25.20
CA SER A 831 10.64 28.67 -24.49
C SER A 831 11.81 27.67 -24.54
N THR A 832 11.60 26.46 -25.08
CA THR A 832 12.63 25.43 -25.22
C THR A 832 12.80 24.96 -26.66
N ASP A 833 14.05 24.81 -27.09
CA ASP A 833 14.43 24.25 -28.38
C ASP A 833 14.72 22.74 -28.31
N ARG A 834 14.64 22.14 -27.12
CA ARG A 834 14.91 20.71 -26.92
C ARG A 834 13.83 19.83 -27.57
N PRO A 835 14.14 18.53 -27.82
CA PRO A 835 13.11 17.51 -27.98
C PRO A 835 12.08 17.63 -26.86
N ALA A 836 10.80 17.73 -27.20
CA ALA A 836 9.76 17.94 -26.19
C ALA A 836 8.42 17.36 -26.56
N PHE A 837 7.62 17.03 -25.54
CA PHE A 837 6.23 16.61 -25.73
C PHE A 837 5.31 17.09 -24.59
N LEU A 838 4.05 17.33 -24.94
CA LEU A 838 2.96 17.68 -24.05
C LEU A 838 2.05 16.46 -23.86
N LEU A 839 1.66 16.22 -22.62
CA LEU A 839 0.66 15.26 -22.18
C LEU A 839 -0.45 16.06 -21.47
N SER A 840 -1.60 16.24 -22.10
CA SER A 840 -2.57 17.22 -21.59
C SER A 840 -4.02 16.84 -21.75
N TYR A 841 -4.86 17.58 -21.01
CA TYR A 841 -6.30 17.67 -21.17
C TYR A 841 -6.65 19.13 -21.50
N LEU A 842 -7.13 19.40 -22.72
CA LEU A 842 -7.21 20.75 -23.30
C LEU A 842 -8.64 21.29 -23.47
N VAL A 843 -9.66 20.41 -23.48
CA VAL A 843 -11.07 20.80 -23.70
C VAL A 843 -11.23 21.65 -24.96
N THR A 844 -10.78 21.14 -26.11
CA THR A 844 -10.90 21.84 -27.41
C THR A 844 -11.06 20.84 -28.54
N LYS A 845 -11.63 21.27 -29.66
CA LYS A 845 -11.65 20.48 -30.90
C LYS A 845 -10.39 20.71 -31.73
N PRO A 846 -9.88 19.68 -32.44
CA PRO A 846 -8.78 19.86 -33.37
C PRO A 846 -9.14 20.89 -34.46
N GLY A 847 -8.23 21.84 -34.72
CA GLY A 847 -8.37 22.88 -35.73
C GLY A 847 -9.23 24.08 -35.33
N GLU A 848 -9.85 24.08 -34.16
CA GLU A 848 -10.78 25.13 -33.72
C GLU A 848 -10.27 25.91 -32.50
N GLY A 849 -10.48 27.23 -32.48
CA GLY A 849 -10.24 28.08 -31.31
C GLY A 849 -8.82 27.94 -30.74
N ASN A 850 -8.75 27.70 -29.42
CA ASN A 850 -7.50 27.58 -28.66
C ASN A 850 -6.57 26.46 -29.14
N TYR A 851 -7.07 25.46 -29.89
CA TYR A 851 -6.21 24.46 -30.53
C TYR A 851 -5.10 25.12 -31.36
N ASN A 852 -5.44 26.17 -32.12
CA ASN A 852 -4.49 26.88 -32.97
C ASN A 852 -3.49 27.75 -32.18
N THR A 853 -3.70 27.91 -30.87
CA THR A 853 -2.74 28.51 -29.94
C THR A 853 -1.75 27.46 -29.43
N TYR A 854 -2.24 26.27 -29.09
CA TYR A 854 -1.40 25.15 -28.64
C TYR A 854 -0.54 24.54 -29.75
N VAL A 855 -1.07 24.50 -30.98
CA VAL A 855 -0.40 24.02 -32.19
C VAL A 855 -0.16 25.23 -33.09
N SER A 856 0.91 25.96 -32.76
CA SER A 856 1.24 27.25 -33.36
C SER A 856 2.76 27.39 -33.58
N GLU A 857 3.16 28.33 -34.43
CA GLU A 857 4.58 28.69 -34.57
C GLU A 857 5.21 29.15 -33.25
N GLU A 858 4.44 29.85 -32.39
CA GLU A 858 4.91 30.31 -31.08
C GLU A 858 5.24 29.13 -30.16
N SER A 859 4.39 28.10 -30.12
CA SER A 859 4.65 26.89 -29.34
C SER A 859 5.75 26.00 -29.96
N GLY A 860 5.84 26.00 -31.30
CA GLY A 860 6.61 25.06 -32.10
C GLY A 860 6.10 23.60 -32.03
N MET A 861 4.94 23.35 -31.43
CA MET A 861 4.42 22.00 -31.17
C MET A 861 3.60 21.49 -32.35
N LEU A 862 3.75 20.20 -32.64
CA LEU A 862 2.95 19.46 -33.61
C LEU A 862 2.00 18.51 -32.88
N ASP A 863 0.79 18.36 -33.41
CA ASP A 863 -0.14 17.35 -32.90
C ASP A 863 0.32 15.94 -33.27
N VAL A 864 0.24 15.00 -32.32
CA VAL A 864 0.47 13.58 -32.58
C VAL A 864 -0.40 13.07 -33.73
N ASP A 865 -1.63 13.57 -33.89
CA ASP A 865 -2.46 13.26 -35.04
C ASP A 865 -3.59 14.27 -35.29
N ALA A 866 -3.29 15.35 -36.02
CA ALA A 866 -4.27 16.39 -36.38
C ALA A 866 -5.52 15.88 -37.16
N LYS A 867 -5.51 14.65 -37.70
CA LYS A 867 -6.66 14.06 -38.40
C LYS A 867 -7.60 13.28 -37.48
N ASP A 868 -7.25 13.07 -36.22
CA ASP A 868 -8.17 12.53 -35.23
C ASP A 868 -9.12 13.63 -34.75
N TRP A 869 -10.20 13.80 -35.51
CA TRP A 869 -11.23 14.84 -35.32
C TRP A 869 -12.17 14.58 -34.14
N ASP A 870 -12.20 13.35 -33.62
CA ASP A 870 -13.07 12.91 -32.51
C ASP A 870 -12.34 13.02 -31.14
N ARG A 871 -11.47 14.02 -31.00
CA ARG A 871 -10.81 14.38 -29.74
C ARG A 871 -11.42 15.63 -29.15
N TRP A 872 -11.49 15.64 -27.83
CA TRP A 872 -12.05 16.74 -27.05
C TRP A 872 -11.22 17.00 -25.79
N CYS A 873 -11.06 15.95 -24.97
CA CYS A 873 -10.38 16.00 -23.69
C CYS A 873 -8.86 15.96 -23.84
N GLU A 874 -8.31 14.79 -24.13
CA GLU A 874 -6.87 14.51 -24.02
C GLU A 874 -6.10 14.72 -25.33
N TYR A 875 -4.88 15.23 -25.21
CA TYR A 875 -3.97 15.55 -26.32
C TYR A 875 -2.53 15.15 -26.00
N ILE A 876 -1.82 14.75 -27.06
CA ILE A 876 -0.37 14.60 -27.05
C ILE A 876 0.19 15.47 -28.16
N LEU A 877 1.03 16.44 -27.82
CA LEU A 877 1.74 17.29 -28.77
C LEU A 877 3.25 17.01 -28.66
N TYR A 878 4.02 17.27 -29.71
CA TYR A 878 5.46 17.02 -29.71
C TYR A 878 6.23 17.95 -30.65
N LYS A 879 7.52 18.14 -30.39
CA LYS A 879 8.46 18.80 -31.30
C LYS A 879 9.86 18.22 -31.16
N ASN A 880 10.68 18.43 -32.18
CA ASN A 880 12.09 18.02 -32.22
C ASN A 880 12.30 16.53 -31.86
N MET A 881 11.30 15.70 -32.14
CA MET A 881 11.31 14.25 -31.95
C MET A 881 10.65 13.55 -33.13
N LYS A 882 10.95 12.26 -33.27
CA LYS A 882 10.42 11.43 -34.35
C LYS A 882 9.26 10.58 -33.85
N ARG A 883 8.03 10.98 -34.15
CA ARG A 883 6.81 10.22 -33.84
C ARG A 883 6.70 8.95 -34.69
N THR A 884 6.53 7.80 -34.06
CA THR A 884 6.46 6.47 -34.72
C THR A 884 5.13 5.75 -34.52
N GLY A 885 4.35 6.11 -33.50
CA GLY A 885 3.08 5.46 -33.20
C GLY A 885 2.12 6.35 -32.43
N TYR A 886 0.81 6.10 -32.59
CA TYR A 886 -0.25 6.68 -31.79
C TYR A 886 -1.41 5.69 -31.62
N ALA A 887 -1.95 5.58 -30.40
CA ALA A 887 -3.09 4.74 -30.08
C ALA A 887 -4.00 5.39 -29.02
N ARG A 888 -5.30 5.15 -29.17
CA ARG A 888 -6.31 5.40 -28.13
C ARG A 888 -6.78 4.05 -27.60
N VAL A 889 -6.77 3.89 -26.28
CA VAL A 889 -7.08 2.61 -25.62
C VAL A 889 -8.29 2.80 -24.73
N SER A 890 -9.31 1.95 -24.93
CA SER A 890 -10.60 2.10 -24.25
C SER A 890 -10.46 2.12 -22.73
N ARG A 891 -11.24 2.99 -22.10
CA ARG A 891 -11.27 3.23 -20.64
C ARG A 891 -11.75 2.06 -19.78
N SER A 892 -12.35 1.03 -20.39
CA SER A 892 -13.06 -0.02 -19.67
C SER A 892 -14.13 0.62 -18.76
N SER A 893 -14.08 0.37 -17.45
CA SER A 893 -14.97 1.00 -16.46
C SER A 893 -14.23 1.90 -15.47
N ILE A 894 -12.99 2.32 -15.79
CA ILE A 894 -12.08 3.01 -14.86
C ILE A 894 -12.40 4.50 -14.74
N THR A 895 -12.57 5.18 -15.87
CA THR A 895 -12.81 6.63 -15.95
C THR A 895 -13.69 6.89 -17.17
N ASP A 896 -14.00 8.13 -17.49
CA ASP A 896 -14.74 8.58 -18.66
C ASP A 896 -13.87 8.91 -19.91
N THR A 897 -12.57 9.15 -19.73
CA THR A 897 -11.61 9.34 -20.83
C THR A 897 -10.89 8.05 -21.25
N GLU A 898 -10.62 7.90 -22.55
CA GLU A 898 -9.71 6.83 -23.03
C GLU A 898 -8.26 7.15 -22.74
N PHE A 899 -7.45 6.13 -22.49
CA PHE A 899 -6.01 6.34 -22.36
C PHE A 899 -5.39 6.62 -23.73
N GLN A 900 -4.74 7.78 -23.89
CA GLN A 900 -4.00 8.12 -25.11
C GLN A 900 -2.51 7.84 -24.94
N VAL A 901 -1.89 7.23 -25.95
CA VAL A 901 -0.48 6.86 -25.91
C VAL A 901 0.19 7.05 -27.27
N ALA A 902 1.42 7.55 -27.26
CA ALA A 902 2.24 7.82 -28.43
C ALA A 902 3.65 7.25 -28.27
N LYS A 903 4.31 6.94 -29.39
CA LYS A 903 5.70 6.46 -29.45
C LYS A 903 6.58 7.50 -30.14
N PHE A 904 7.69 7.86 -29.50
CA PHE A 904 8.67 8.82 -30.00
C PHE A 904 10.07 8.21 -30.01
N VAL A 905 10.83 8.46 -31.08
CA VAL A 905 12.27 8.15 -31.12
C VAL A 905 13.04 9.43 -30.83
N VAL A 906 13.95 9.35 -29.87
CA VAL A 906 14.78 10.47 -29.44
C VAL A 906 15.98 10.63 -30.39
N PRO A 907 16.17 11.80 -31.03
CA PRO A 907 17.34 12.06 -31.85
C PRO A 907 18.55 12.34 -30.95
N THR A 908 19.62 11.59 -31.13
CA THR A 908 20.82 11.66 -30.26
C THR A 908 22.07 12.11 -31.00
N THR A 909 22.06 12.00 -32.32
CA THR A 909 23.15 12.49 -33.19
C THR A 909 22.74 13.80 -33.83
N GLU A 910 23.71 14.65 -34.16
CA GLU A 910 23.45 15.94 -34.80
C GLU A 910 22.78 15.75 -36.18
N GLU A 911 23.14 14.68 -36.91
CA GLU A 911 22.48 14.36 -38.17
C GLU A 911 21.00 14.01 -37.99
N GLU A 912 20.65 13.21 -36.96
CA GLU A 912 19.26 12.88 -36.64
C GLU A 912 18.46 14.13 -36.24
N LYS A 913 19.07 15.04 -35.47
CA LYS A 913 18.43 16.29 -35.03
C LYS A 913 18.11 17.19 -36.23
N ILE A 914 19.09 17.43 -37.11
CA ILE A 914 18.90 18.20 -38.35
C ILE A 914 17.84 17.56 -39.24
N GLU A 915 17.82 16.22 -39.35
CA GLU A 915 16.82 15.52 -40.17
C GLU A 915 15.40 15.70 -39.62
N VAL A 916 15.21 15.64 -38.30
CA VAL A 916 13.91 15.87 -37.66
C VAL A 916 13.47 17.32 -37.81
N GLU A 917 14.38 18.27 -37.66
CA GLU A 917 14.08 19.70 -37.77
C GLU A 917 13.64 20.06 -39.21
N THR A 918 14.44 19.67 -40.20
CA THR A 918 14.24 20.02 -41.63
C THR A 918 13.15 19.22 -42.35
N ALA A 919 12.64 18.13 -41.75
CA ALA A 919 11.57 17.35 -42.36
C ALA A 919 10.26 18.15 -42.51
N SER A 920 9.66 18.11 -43.70
CA SER A 920 8.38 18.75 -43.97
C SER A 920 7.25 18.16 -43.10
N GLU A 921 6.26 18.98 -42.74
CA GLU A 921 5.12 18.51 -41.93
C GLU A 921 4.39 17.32 -42.55
N LYS A 922 4.18 17.34 -43.87
CA LYS A 922 3.59 16.20 -44.61
C LYS A 922 4.36 14.91 -44.37
N ARG A 923 5.70 14.98 -44.28
CA ARG A 923 6.55 13.82 -44.02
C ARG A 923 6.51 13.40 -42.55
N LYS A 924 6.51 14.34 -41.60
CA LYS A 924 6.34 14.08 -40.15
C LYS A 924 5.00 13.40 -39.83
N GLN A 925 3.96 13.71 -40.62
CA GLN A 925 2.61 13.16 -40.45
C GLN A 925 2.31 11.89 -41.30
N ARG A 926 3.25 11.41 -42.13
CA ARG A 926 3.02 10.27 -43.03
C ARG A 926 2.77 8.97 -42.25
N ARG A 927 1.77 8.19 -42.69
CA ARG A 927 1.42 6.89 -42.10
C ARG A 927 2.18 5.74 -42.78
N LYS A 928 2.48 4.69 -42.02
CA LYS A 928 3.04 3.41 -42.47
C LYS A 928 2.18 2.24 -42.01
N VAL A 929 2.38 1.08 -42.64
CA VAL A 929 1.80 -0.17 -42.16
C VAL A 929 2.65 -0.65 -40.99
N GLU A 930 2.02 -1.01 -39.86
CA GLU A 930 2.73 -1.40 -38.64
C GLU A 930 3.66 -2.61 -38.83
N ARG A 931 3.31 -3.53 -39.73
CA ARG A 931 4.16 -4.69 -40.08
C ARG A 931 5.52 -4.30 -40.66
N GLU A 932 5.64 -3.10 -41.21
CA GLU A 932 6.89 -2.56 -41.74
C GLU A 932 7.77 -1.92 -40.66
N MET A 933 7.23 -1.73 -39.45
CA MET A 933 7.96 -1.17 -38.32
C MET A 933 8.83 -2.23 -37.65
N PRO A 934 9.99 -1.85 -37.06
CA PRO A 934 10.78 -2.72 -36.19
C PRO A 934 9.93 -3.30 -35.05
N ASP A 935 10.24 -4.52 -34.61
CA ASP A 935 9.42 -5.24 -33.62
C ASP A 935 9.22 -4.44 -32.32
N GLY A 936 10.26 -3.78 -31.78
CA GLY A 936 10.15 -2.92 -30.58
C GLY A 936 9.27 -1.66 -30.76
N MET A 937 9.04 -1.22 -32.00
CA MET A 937 8.18 -0.07 -32.30
C MET A 937 6.71 -0.47 -32.50
N ARG A 938 6.39 -1.76 -32.60
CA ARG A 938 5.01 -2.24 -32.77
C ARG A 938 4.22 -2.15 -31.46
N TRP A 939 2.89 -2.13 -31.58
CA TRP A 939 1.99 -2.11 -30.45
C TRP A 939 1.62 -3.52 -29.98
N PRO A 940 1.35 -3.73 -28.68
CA PRO A 940 0.98 -5.05 -28.16
C PRO A 940 -0.31 -5.63 -28.76
N ASP A 941 -0.21 -6.79 -29.42
CA ASP A 941 -1.34 -7.41 -30.14
C ASP A 941 -2.54 -7.79 -29.25
N MET A 942 -2.30 -7.98 -27.96
CA MET A 942 -3.31 -8.32 -26.95
C MET A 942 -4.46 -7.32 -26.80
N PHE A 943 -4.28 -6.07 -27.24
CA PHE A 943 -5.33 -5.04 -27.20
C PHE A 943 -6.14 -4.95 -28.51
N ARG A 944 -5.82 -5.75 -29.53
CA ARG A 944 -6.63 -5.84 -30.76
C ARG A 944 -7.93 -6.63 -30.50
N GLY A 945 -8.93 -6.42 -31.35
CA GLY A 945 -10.20 -7.15 -31.32
C GLY A 945 -10.99 -6.94 -30.02
N LYS A 946 -11.22 -8.00 -29.25
CA LYS A 946 -11.93 -7.91 -27.95
C LYS A 946 -11.07 -7.26 -26.85
N GLY A 947 -9.76 -7.18 -27.05
CA GLY A 947 -8.82 -6.63 -26.08
C GLY A 947 -8.66 -7.48 -24.81
N ARG A 948 -8.06 -6.89 -23.77
CA ARG A 948 -7.78 -7.54 -22.48
C ARG A 948 -8.38 -6.72 -21.33
N ARG A 949 -9.12 -7.38 -20.44
CA ARG A 949 -9.79 -6.76 -19.26
C ARG A 949 -10.64 -5.52 -19.60
N GLY A 950 -11.25 -5.50 -20.77
CA GLY A 950 -12.07 -4.37 -21.26
C GLY A 950 -11.29 -3.22 -21.87
N HIS A 951 -9.97 -3.32 -21.95
CA HIS A 951 -9.10 -2.40 -22.69
C HIS A 951 -8.83 -2.95 -24.09
N ARG A 952 -9.08 -2.15 -25.11
CA ARG A 952 -8.81 -2.45 -26.52
C ARG A 952 -8.42 -1.18 -27.26
N TYR A 953 -7.74 -1.31 -28.40
CA TYR A 953 -7.59 -0.18 -29.32
C TYR A 953 -8.98 0.31 -29.74
N HIS A 954 -9.23 1.60 -29.51
CA HIS A 954 -10.50 2.27 -29.64
C HIS A 954 -10.38 3.43 -30.63
N VAL A 955 -11.51 3.84 -31.23
CA VAL A 955 -11.62 4.83 -32.33
C VAL A 955 -10.99 4.37 -33.65
N PHE A 956 -9.83 3.72 -33.61
CA PHE A 956 -9.18 3.13 -34.78
C PHE A 956 -9.21 1.59 -34.70
N PRO A 957 -9.49 0.88 -35.81
CA PRO A 957 -9.46 -0.59 -35.83
C PRO A 957 -8.09 -1.16 -35.48
N GLU A 958 -7.03 -0.42 -35.82
CA GLU A 958 -5.63 -0.72 -35.52
C GLU A 958 -4.91 0.58 -35.09
N PRO A 959 -3.90 0.49 -34.22
CA PRO A 959 -3.11 1.65 -33.83
C PRO A 959 -2.37 2.24 -35.05
N ARG A 960 -2.11 3.54 -35.04
CA ARG A 960 -1.50 4.23 -36.17
C ARG A 960 0.01 4.06 -36.12
N ALA A 961 0.58 3.36 -37.10
CA ALA A 961 2.02 3.31 -37.35
C ALA A 961 2.43 4.39 -38.35
N LEU A 962 3.57 5.03 -38.12
CA LEU A 962 3.91 6.32 -38.72
C LEU A 962 5.36 6.33 -39.18
N ASP A 963 5.64 7.01 -40.29
CA ASP A 963 6.91 6.87 -41.01
C ASP A 963 8.09 7.31 -40.15
N SER A 964 8.90 6.34 -39.76
CA SER A 964 10.16 6.58 -39.11
C SER A 964 11.19 7.06 -40.16
N VAL A 965 11.29 8.39 -40.34
CA VAL A 965 12.42 9.13 -40.94
C VAL A 965 13.66 8.25 -41.20
N LYS A 966 13.76 7.73 -42.42
CA LYS A 966 14.97 7.14 -42.98
C LYS A 966 15.23 7.85 -44.30
N ARG A 967 16.49 8.21 -44.53
CA ARG A 967 16.98 8.87 -45.75
C ARG A 967 16.87 7.94 -46.97
N LEU A 968 16.55 8.58 -48.10
CA LEU A 968 16.70 8.16 -49.51
C LEU A 968 15.69 7.14 -50.06
N GLU A 969 14.55 7.64 -50.54
CA GLU A 969 14.07 7.30 -51.88
C GLU A 969 13.87 8.61 -52.66
N THR A 970 14.46 8.66 -53.84
CA THR A 970 14.43 9.75 -54.81
C THR A 970 13.04 9.86 -55.43
N ASP A 971 12.14 10.63 -54.83
CA ASP A 971 10.89 11.04 -55.47
C ASP A 971 11.00 12.51 -55.90
N MET A 972 11.40 12.67 -57.16
CA MET A 972 11.03 13.73 -58.11
C MET A 972 10.39 15.02 -57.54
N GLU A 973 11.23 15.95 -57.07
CA GLU A 973 10.93 17.39 -57.06
C GLU A 973 11.02 17.96 -58.49
N TRP A 974 10.03 17.66 -59.34
CA TRP A 974 9.91 18.27 -60.67
C TRP A 974 8.54 18.90 -60.97
N TYR A 975 7.65 19.03 -59.98
CA TYR A 975 6.27 19.48 -60.24
C TYR A 975 5.76 20.73 -59.50
N GLU A 976 6.57 21.38 -58.65
CA GLU A 976 6.13 22.61 -57.95
C GLU A 976 7.02 23.84 -58.23
N ARG A 977 7.66 23.91 -59.41
CA ARG A 977 8.31 25.13 -59.93
C ARG A 977 7.59 25.81 -61.09
N CYS A 978 6.38 25.37 -61.43
CA CYS A 978 5.58 25.96 -62.51
C CYS A 978 4.16 26.31 -62.04
N ALA A 979 4.04 27.21 -61.06
CA ALA A 979 2.77 27.88 -60.78
C ALA A 979 3.03 29.16 -59.98
N ASP A 980 3.62 30.17 -60.62
CA ASP A 980 3.51 31.56 -60.19
C ASP A 980 3.06 32.40 -61.41
N PRO A 981 1.80 32.87 -61.46
CA PRO A 981 1.32 33.75 -62.50
C PRO A 981 1.27 35.21 -61.99
N ALA A 982 2.43 35.80 -61.69
CA ALA A 982 2.50 37.23 -61.40
C ALA A 982 3.89 37.82 -61.67
N LEU A 983 4.28 37.94 -62.94
CA LEU A 983 5.32 38.90 -63.33
C LEU A 983 5.11 39.38 -64.76
N ASP A 984 4.56 40.60 -64.85
CA ASP A 984 4.57 41.45 -66.04
C ASP A 984 6.01 41.65 -66.52
N VAL A 985 6.35 41.10 -67.69
CA VAL A 985 7.63 41.34 -68.36
C VAL A 985 7.44 42.37 -69.46
N VAL A 986 8.00 43.55 -69.19
CA VAL A 986 8.18 44.66 -70.12
C VAL A 986 9.12 44.24 -71.27
N LEU A 987 8.63 44.53 -72.48
CA LEU A 987 9.30 44.42 -73.78
C LEU A 987 10.71 45.03 -73.80
N PHE A 988 11.72 44.26 -74.24
CA PHE A 988 12.81 44.75 -75.10
C PHE A 988 13.37 43.61 -75.98
N ALA A 989 13.11 43.71 -77.27
CA ALA A 989 13.99 43.23 -78.36
C ALA A 989 14.76 44.48 -78.89
N PRO A 990 15.80 44.41 -79.77
CA PRO A 990 16.16 43.29 -80.67
C PRO A 990 17.69 43.06 -80.88
N LEU A 991 18.07 41.97 -81.57
CA LEU A 991 18.91 41.97 -82.79
C LEU A 991 19.39 40.56 -83.19
N GLY A 992 18.91 40.08 -84.34
CA GLY A 992 19.82 39.69 -85.44
C GLY A 992 20.10 38.22 -85.76
N TYR A 993 19.22 37.60 -86.59
CA TYR A 993 19.53 36.70 -87.74
C TYR A 993 20.17 35.30 -87.44
N LYS A 994 19.76 34.14 -88.00
CA LYS A 994 19.19 33.80 -89.32
C LYS A 994 18.78 32.29 -89.37
N ARG A 995 17.70 31.98 -90.12
CA ARG A 995 17.33 30.72 -90.84
C ARG A 995 16.50 29.58 -90.19
N SER A 996 15.24 29.53 -90.69
CA SER A 996 14.45 28.42 -91.27
C SER A 996 14.11 27.16 -90.47
N GLU A 997 12.79 26.95 -90.36
CA GLU A 997 12.02 25.74 -90.04
C GLU A 997 12.47 24.50 -90.83
N GLU A 998 12.66 23.36 -90.15
CA GLU A 998 11.77 22.18 -90.19
C GLU A 998 12.39 21.01 -89.37
N GLN A 999 11.55 20.30 -88.60
CA GLN A 999 11.79 19.03 -87.87
C GLN A 999 12.70 19.11 -86.62
N LEU A 1000 12.23 19.11 -85.37
CA LEU A 1000 11.12 18.34 -84.77
C LEU A 1000 10.97 16.94 -85.37
N ARG A 1001 11.93 16.06 -85.05
CA ARG A 1001 11.71 14.68 -84.58
C ARG A 1001 13.01 13.87 -84.69
N GLY A 1002 13.46 13.35 -83.55
CA GLY A 1002 14.32 12.17 -83.53
C GLY A 1002 15.51 12.27 -82.58
N LYS A 1003 15.32 11.76 -81.35
CA LYS A 1003 16.13 10.67 -80.77
C LYS A 1003 15.68 10.37 -79.35
N ALA A 1004 14.63 9.56 -79.24
CA ALA A 1004 14.52 8.56 -78.20
C ALA A 1004 15.37 7.35 -78.65
N ALA A 1005 16.45 7.04 -77.94
CA ALA A 1005 17.11 5.74 -77.96
C ALA A 1005 18.23 5.73 -76.91
N GLY A 1006 18.08 4.95 -75.83
CA GLY A 1006 19.20 4.69 -74.94
C GLY A 1006 18.85 4.23 -73.52
N CYS A 1007 18.20 3.08 -73.35
CA CYS A 1007 18.37 2.28 -72.14
C CYS A 1007 18.04 0.81 -72.42
N LEU A 1008 19.08 -0.01 -72.55
CA LEU A 1008 19.03 -1.47 -72.40
C LEU A 1008 20.46 -1.97 -72.17
N ARG A 1009 20.79 -2.32 -70.93
CA ARG A 1009 21.89 -3.24 -70.60
C ARG A 1009 21.36 -4.32 -69.68
N TYR A 1010 21.52 -5.56 -70.14
CA TYR A 1010 21.11 -6.80 -69.51
C TYR A 1010 21.93 -7.13 -68.25
N ARG A 1011 21.30 -7.86 -67.32
CA ARG A 1011 22.01 -8.74 -66.38
C ARG A 1011 21.30 -10.10 -66.34
N VAL A 1012 22.03 -11.14 -66.70
CA VAL A 1012 21.63 -12.55 -66.79
C VAL A 1012 21.91 -13.24 -65.45
N ILE A 1013 20.98 -14.07 -64.95
CA ILE A 1013 21.22 -15.13 -63.95
C ILE A 1013 20.42 -16.38 -64.40
N PRO A 1014 20.99 -17.62 -64.38
CA PRO A 1014 20.46 -18.78 -65.12
C PRO A 1014 19.52 -19.72 -64.33
N GLY A 1015 18.84 -20.61 -65.08
CA GLY A 1015 17.76 -21.59 -64.78
C GLY A 1015 17.81 -22.41 -63.48
N ASP A 1016 16.73 -23.09 -63.07
CA ASP A 1016 16.12 -24.25 -63.77
C ASP A 1016 14.63 -24.49 -63.32
N THR A 1017 14.04 -25.49 -63.95
CA THR A 1017 12.68 -25.80 -64.45
C THR A 1017 11.52 -26.19 -63.49
N ARG A 1018 10.29 -25.99 -64.05
CA ARG A 1018 9.02 -26.79 -64.00
C ARG A 1018 7.75 -26.12 -63.42
N GLY A 1019 6.85 -25.71 -64.35
CA GLY A 1019 5.37 -25.78 -64.36
C GLY A 1019 4.53 -25.15 -63.22
N GLY A 1020 3.45 -24.40 -63.41
CA GLY A 1020 2.70 -23.93 -64.59
C GLY A 1020 1.47 -23.09 -64.15
N TYR A 1021 0.89 -22.32 -65.09
CA TYR A 1021 -0.45 -21.67 -65.14
C TYR A 1021 -0.86 -20.72 -63.97
N GLU A 1022 -1.51 -19.56 -64.12
CA GLU A 1022 -2.04 -18.71 -65.19
C GLU A 1022 -2.47 -17.37 -64.50
N VAL A 1023 -2.54 -16.25 -65.23
CA VAL A 1023 -3.40 -15.03 -65.04
C VAL A 1023 -2.66 -13.77 -65.54
N TRP A 1024 -3.04 -13.36 -66.75
CA TRP A 1024 -2.70 -12.11 -67.43
C TRP A 1024 -4.02 -11.48 -67.89
N GLU A 1025 -4.64 -10.54 -67.16
CA GLU A 1025 -5.69 -9.68 -67.75
C GLU A 1025 -6.17 -8.49 -66.87
N THR A 1026 -5.32 -7.55 -66.44
CA THR A 1026 -5.85 -6.32 -65.78
C THR A 1026 -5.04 -5.03 -65.93
N THR A 1027 -4.05 -4.96 -66.82
CA THR A 1027 -3.31 -3.70 -67.09
C THR A 1027 -3.94 -2.86 -68.22
N ARG A 1028 -4.96 -3.37 -68.91
CA ARG A 1028 -5.67 -2.65 -70.00
C ARG A 1028 -6.81 -1.74 -69.55
N GLN A 1029 -7.27 -1.79 -68.30
CA GLN A 1029 -8.41 -0.99 -67.84
C GLN A 1029 -8.04 0.30 -67.08
N TRP A 1030 -6.77 0.50 -66.75
CA TRP A 1030 -6.35 1.70 -66.00
C TRP A 1030 -6.00 2.89 -66.92
N LEU A 1031 -5.58 2.63 -68.16
CA LEU A 1031 -5.22 3.66 -69.14
C LEU A 1031 -6.41 4.30 -69.88
N ALA A 1032 -7.64 3.82 -69.66
CA ALA A 1032 -8.85 4.33 -70.31
C ALA A 1032 -9.64 5.37 -69.48
N ARG A 1033 -9.18 5.75 -68.27
CA ARG A 1033 -9.91 6.69 -67.39
C ARG A 1033 -9.23 8.05 -67.18
N CYS A 1034 -8.06 8.29 -67.78
CA CYS A 1034 -7.37 9.58 -67.66
C CYS A 1034 -7.78 10.64 -68.71
N GLU A 1035 -8.73 10.33 -69.60
CA GLU A 1035 -9.22 11.30 -70.62
C GLU A 1035 -10.44 12.12 -70.20
N ALA A 1036 -10.93 12.01 -68.96
CA ALA A 1036 -12.20 12.66 -68.56
C ALA A 1036 -12.06 13.97 -67.75
N LEU A 1037 -10.85 14.52 -67.55
CA LEU A 1037 -10.65 15.60 -66.56
C LEU A 1037 -10.07 16.93 -67.10
N VAL A 1038 -9.87 17.06 -68.42
CA VAL A 1038 -9.29 18.28 -69.01
C VAL A 1038 -10.31 19.15 -69.76
N TRP A 1039 -11.57 18.73 -69.89
CA TRP A 1039 -12.57 19.47 -70.69
C TRP A 1039 -13.49 20.49 -69.99
N PRO A 1040 -13.59 20.62 -68.65
CA PRO A 1040 -14.49 21.65 -68.08
C PRO A 1040 -13.91 23.07 -68.01
N ILE A 1041 -12.61 23.30 -68.20
CA ILE A 1041 -11.99 24.64 -68.06
C ILE A 1041 -12.23 25.52 -69.30
N VAL A 1042 -12.70 24.96 -70.42
CA VAL A 1042 -12.93 25.74 -71.66
C VAL A 1042 -14.40 26.18 -71.83
N MET A 1043 -15.35 25.62 -71.08
CA MET A 1043 -16.79 25.91 -71.27
C MET A 1043 -17.39 26.89 -70.25
N GLN A 1044 -16.60 27.48 -69.36
CA GLN A 1044 -17.04 28.58 -68.47
C GLN A 1044 -16.81 29.99 -69.06
N GLY A 1045 -16.25 30.08 -70.28
CA GLY A 1045 -15.97 31.35 -70.98
C GLY A 1045 -17.05 31.82 -71.96
N LEU A 1046 -18.12 31.07 -72.21
CA LEU A 1046 -19.07 31.37 -73.31
C LEU A 1046 -20.56 31.16 -72.94
N GLY A 1047 -20.96 31.62 -71.75
CA GLY A 1047 -22.32 31.54 -71.18
C GLY A 1047 -23.49 31.30 -72.14
N VAL A 1048 -24.12 30.13 -72.01
CA VAL A 1048 -25.50 29.82 -72.44
C VAL A 1048 -26.10 28.81 -71.46
N GLU A 1049 -27.33 29.10 -71.03
CA GLU A 1049 -28.15 28.38 -70.06
C GLU A 1049 -28.73 27.04 -70.58
N GLY A 1050 -29.06 26.13 -69.65
CA GLY A 1050 -30.33 25.39 -69.73
C GLY A 1050 -30.29 23.87 -69.96
N MET A 1051 -31.00 23.18 -69.05
CA MET A 1051 -31.72 21.91 -69.20
C MET A 1051 -31.02 20.57 -68.85
N ASN A 1052 -31.36 20.13 -67.63
CA ASN A 1052 -32.06 18.89 -67.26
C ASN A 1052 -31.49 17.50 -67.62
N GLY A 1053 -31.39 16.65 -66.59
CA GLY A 1053 -31.98 15.31 -66.64
C GLY A 1053 -31.16 14.13 -66.07
N HIS A 1054 -31.48 13.78 -64.82
CA HIS A 1054 -31.55 12.42 -64.22
C HIS A 1054 -30.43 11.37 -64.40
N GLY A 1055 -29.73 11.09 -63.28
CA GLY A 1055 -29.96 9.91 -62.44
C GLY A 1055 -29.56 8.51 -62.95
N LEU A 1056 -28.42 8.01 -62.46
CA LEU A 1056 -28.29 6.78 -61.65
C LEU A 1056 -26.88 6.66 -61.06
#